data_AF-A0A8C1FN99-F1
#
_entry.id   AF-A0A8C1FN99-F1
#
_cell.length_a   1.000
_cell.length_b   1.000
_cell.length_c   1.000
_cell.angle_alpha   90.00
_cell.angle_beta   90.00
_cell.angle_gamma   90.00
#
_symmetry.space_group_name_H-M   'P 1'
#
loop_
_entity.id
_entity.type
_entity.pdbx_description
1 polymer ?
#
loop_
_entity_poly.entity_id
_entity_poly.type
_entity_poly.pdbx_seq_one_letter_code
_entity_poly.pdbx_strand_id
1 'polypeptide(L)'
;MGPDVPLLNDYKQEFFWKRFPQTVLGGPRLKLGYCAPLYVYMHQLVLFLTPWLLGGIGTLLYQLRVLDEAFAGVVSGVLMLGVGATLQGLARCMARRTGMVQRLPAANNILADEEEVEFTHCVAPETVRFVVPGKKFIGNVVLHTFLAGALCGLSTWYLLPDRLSSLYGHTGAGLGAVVPLFALSWVTVCIGEYSLIVNTATETATFQPQDTYEITPLTRPLYILAFIAVDLALRFSGSGVVELQVASQVLHVLFVVLPVLWALGMLSPLDALLLWAMEQTLVHGLGGSAMSTNIRLLVMFLSSVCVAICTFFIPSSLGVVLFTVAMGYLFSQDLTQLMVLVKGASPTLGLGWWGLPLSLIFIIGALTEAGLLHQLYFINSGNLTLSVNSTEYWESSVVPSSPQEVIGWLLIALFLLTRLLRELQGACVLGGVMLNPLYPRRVTTAQAFRQKTRGLRVAGIIRRILMNFVSPLVMIAFLSVDESLKKVHTASLAIGFTRAFRMVWQSSEAALLQMVLVVIIRLAGGHRVACWNELGSTVQLILVSLVVNRVSQFVCNLSFALTVLITSWTESKQRRQSAGTLLAINAALCPVLLGVVALSALLSAPLLPLFTLPVFLVGFPRPLRSWPGTPGTACPCPDSVYYQQLCKRLASAIRPALANGAFGSCTPGSHYLGRFQGRLLWISVLERGYGYCTINIKGLELQETSCHTVEARRVDEVFEGAFDHVERPGQCFQLLNPHWGNVLTPCSVLPIRVYSDAQNVLTGIIDSPDHLHQLNSDFLKTLVWILLRYCVQELTLGAQRTKGQSLQTSGRKSQSSQHAVPSEPGPAVVKFAMDSQVHSESSSSSHFRGQDSSSLSSFADWSDEDDLFGPVSVRRPIRMMVQTNEGQTELGLGVSLPGSVEIHSLYESMALSSLPTLRPLGLGLGLGLPIVDKGKDNMPALTLTTIPSISQPLHFTSPHSELFSLPTEWQTAQLASSKLQVLQPCFPEAWFYFCLSQLVVESFGEGDLAQVILGLQEDRALRELYTQVVLSCCVALGADPQVFSPNLLFRLYCGDGPWTEGLEWLRANKELHQLTLRAFRYSVKLLVDQASLGPVESLDELFTTLQDYHDNWFIGLVTDRSWQDSVVQEKPFLFSLGHDLTMALLTTKSHLSKIMLHINCLVIV
;
A
#
# COMPACT_ATOMS: atom_id res chain seq x y z
N MET A 1 21.56 -15.23 -6.65
CA MET A 1 21.70 -16.71 -6.81
C MET A 1 23.14 -16.99 -7.19
N GLY A 2 23.72 -18.14 -6.80
CA GLY A 2 25.04 -18.53 -7.29
C GLY A 2 25.03 -18.79 -8.80
N PRO A 3 26.19 -18.76 -9.48
CA PRO A 3 26.28 -18.97 -10.94
C PRO A 3 25.75 -20.34 -11.40
N ASP A 4 25.74 -21.31 -10.49
CA ASP A 4 25.40 -22.73 -10.75
C ASP A 4 23.99 -23.11 -10.27
N VAL A 5 23.20 -22.15 -9.75
CA VAL A 5 21.83 -22.41 -9.30
C VAL A 5 20.89 -22.48 -10.51
N PRO A 6 20.10 -23.57 -10.68
CA PRO A 6 19.23 -23.73 -11.84
C PRO A 6 18.08 -22.71 -11.86
N LEU A 7 17.63 -22.36 -13.08
CA LEU A 7 16.52 -21.41 -13.35
C LEU A 7 15.23 -21.78 -12.61
N LEU A 8 14.92 -23.07 -12.60
CA LEU A 8 13.79 -23.69 -11.93
C LEU A 8 14.34 -24.86 -11.14
N ASN A 9 13.96 -24.96 -9.87
CA ASN A 9 14.17 -26.18 -9.09
C ASN A 9 13.32 -27.31 -9.69
N ASP A 10 13.70 -28.58 -9.54
CA ASP A 10 13.09 -29.73 -10.22
C ASP A 10 11.56 -29.79 -10.03
N TYR A 11 11.10 -29.57 -8.79
CA TYR A 11 9.67 -29.43 -8.47
C TYR A 11 8.96 -28.32 -9.28
N LYS A 12 9.59 -27.14 -9.43
CA LYS A 12 9.06 -26.04 -10.25
C LYS A 12 9.10 -26.36 -11.74
N GLN A 13 10.08 -27.14 -12.19
CA GLN A 13 10.19 -27.61 -13.56
C GLN A 13 9.07 -28.60 -13.90
N GLU A 14 8.74 -29.52 -13.00
CA GLU A 14 7.62 -30.44 -13.19
C GLU A 14 6.28 -29.70 -13.23
N PHE A 15 6.07 -28.74 -12.32
CA PHE A 15 4.90 -27.86 -12.32
C PHE A 15 4.78 -27.05 -13.63
N PHE A 16 5.89 -26.51 -14.13
CA PHE A 16 5.92 -25.82 -15.42
C PHE A 16 5.50 -26.74 -16.57
N TRP A 17 6.05 -27.96 -16.66
CA TRP A 17 5.67 -28.92 -17.71
C TRP A 17 4.24 -29.45 -17.59
N LYS A 18 3.63 -29.42 -16.40
CA LYS A 18 2.19 -29.68 -16.20
C LYS A 18 1.32 -28.54 -16.75
N ARG A 19 1.69 -27.27 -16.51
CA ARG A 19 0.85 -26.09 -16.80
C ARG A 19 1.09 -25.45 -18.18
N PHE A 20 2.32 -25.36 -18.65
CA PHE A 20 2.66 -24.67 -19.91
C PHE A 20 1.90 -25.22 -21.13
N PRO A 21 1.75 -26.55 -21.34
CA PRO A 21 0.91 -27.08 -22.42
C PRO A 21 -0.57 -26.69 -22.30
N GLN A 22 -1.09 -26.58 -21.07
CA GLN A 22 -2.48 -26.16 -20.81
C GLN A 22 -2.67 -24.70 -21.23
N THR A 23 -1.71 -23.83 -20.94
CA THR A 23 -1.70 -22.43 -21.38
C THR A 23 -1.63 -22.32 -22.91
N VAL A 24 -0.70 -23.03 -23.56
CA VAL A 24 -0.54 -22.98 -25.02
C VAL A 24 -1.81 -23.46 -25.75
N LEU A 25 -2.39 -24.59 -25.31
CA LEU A 25 -3.56 -25.20 -25.96
C LEU A 25 -4.92 -24.65 -25.49
N GLY A 26 -4.95 -23.73 -24.52
CA GLY A 26 -6.20 -23.06 -24.13
C GLY A 26 -7.06 -23.78 -23.09
N GLY A 27 -6.48 -24.71 -22.32
CA GLY A 27 -7.19 -25.43 -21.25
C GLY A 27 -7.12 -26.97 -21.23
N PRO A 28 -6.76 -27.71 -22.31
CA PRO A 28 -6.59 -29.18 -22.26
C PRO A 28 -5.48 -29.63 -21.29
N ARG A 29 -5.77 -30.63 -20.46
CA ARG A 29 -4.87 -31.13 -19.40
C ARG A 29 -4.11 -32.37 -19.86
N LEU A 30 -3.14 -32.19 -20.76
CA LEU A 30 -2.39 -33.29 -21.39
C LEU A 30 -1.44 -34.06 -20.46
N LYS A 31 -1.00 -33.46 -19.35
CA LYS A 31 -0.18 -34.11 -18.32
C LYS A 31 -0.82 -33.91 -16.96
N LEU A 32 -1.24 -35.00 -16.34
CA LEU A 32 -1.78 -35.04 -14.98
C LEU A 32 -0.69 -35.60 -14.05
N GLY A 33 -0.71 -35.22 -12.77
CA GLY A 33 0.28 -35.68 -11.78
C GLY A 33 0.17 -37.17 -11.43
N TYR A 34 -0.95 -37.80 -11.81
CA TYR A 34 -1.33 -39.17 -11.52
C TYR A 34 -1.85 -39.87 -12.80
N CYS A 35 -1.99 -41.20 -12.74
CA CYS A 35 -2.39 -42.03 -13.88
C CYS A 35 -3.90 -41.90 -14.20
N ALA A 36 -4.26 -40.93 -15.04
CA ALA A 36 -5.63 -40.84 -15.57
C ALA A 36 -5.88 -41.83 -16.74
N PRO A 37 -7.10 -42.40 -16.87
CA PRO A 37 -7.44 -43.31 -17.97
C PRO A 37 -7.35 -42.66 -19.35
N LEU A 38 -6.93 -43.44 -20.36
CA LEU A 38 -6.77 -43.01 -21.76
C LEU A 38 -8.01 -42.30 -22.34
N TYR A 39 -9.21 -42.72 -21.94
CA TYR A 39 -10.45 -42.10 -22.42
C TYR A 39 -10.56 -40.63 -22.02
N VAL A 40 -10.01 -40.19 -20.89
CA VAL A 40 -10.09 -38.79 -20.44
C VAL A 40 -9.37 -37.87 -21.42
N TYR A 41 -8.18 -38.26 -21.87
CA TYR A 41 -7.41 -37.54 -22.88
C TYR A 41 -8.12 -37.53 -24.24
N MET A 42 -8.72 -38.66 -24.65
CA MET A 42 -9.50 -38.73 -25.89
C MET A 42 -10.72 -37.79 -25.88
N HIS A 43 -11.47 -37.71 -24.77
CA HIS A 43 -12.59 -36.78 -24.67
C HIS A 43 -12.13 -35.32 -24.77
N GLN A 44 -11.02 -34.95 -24.13
CA GLN A 44 -10.46 -33.59 -24.26
C GLN A 44 -10.02 -33.27 -25.69
N LEU A 45 -9.39 -34.23 -26.40
CA LEU A 45 -8.96 -34.06 -27.79
C LEU A 45 -10.15 -33.88 -28.75
N VAL A 46 -11.21 -34.70 -28.61
CA VAL A 46 -12.42 -34.59 -29.43
C VAL A 46 -13.11 -33.24 -29.21
N LEU A 47 -13.24 -32.81 -27.95
CA LEU A 47 -13.82 -31.50 -27.61
C LEU A 47 -12.97 -30.33 -28.14
N PHE A 48 -11.64 -30.46 -28.11
CA PHE A 48 -10.72 -29.46 -28.68
C PHE A 48 -10.85 -29.33 -30.20
N LEU A 49 -11.02 -30.44 -30.94
CA LEU A 49 -11.16 -30.42 -32.40
C LEU A 49 -12.59 -30.11 -32.89
N THR A 50 -13.58 -30.03 -32.00
CA THR A 50 -15.00 -29.82 -32.36
C THR A 50 -15.23 -28.55 -33.22
N PRO A 51 -14.66 -27.37 -32.90
CA PRO A 51 -14.83 -26.17 -33.74
C PRO A 51 -14.32 -26.34 -35.16
N TRP A 52 -13.17 -27.02 -35.34
CA TRP A 52 -12.60 -27.31 -36.65
C TRP A 52 -13.44 -28.31 -37.45
N LEU A 53 -13.99 -29.34 -36.80
CA LEU A 53 -14.87 -30.31 -37.46
C LEU A 53 -16.16 -29.66 -37.96
N LEU A 54 -16.83 -28.86 -37.11
CA LEU A 54 -18.09 -28.21 -37.48
C LEU A 54 -17.89 -27.06 -38.47
N GLY A 55 -16.85 -26.24 -38.27
CA GLY A 55 -16.42 -25.23 -39.23
C GLY A 55 -16.02 -25.83 -40.58
N GLY A 56 -15.35 -26.97 -40.55
CA GLY A 56 -14.95 -27.76 -41.73
C GLY A 56 -16.14 -28.23 -42.58
N ILE A 57 -17.26 -28.59 -41.96
CA ILE A 57 -18.50 -28.91 -42.70
C ILE A 57 -18.99 -27.69 -43.48
N GLY A 58 -19.02 -26.50 -42.86
CA GLY A 58 -19.38 -25.26 -43.53
C GLY A 58 -18.44 -24.91 -44.68
N THR A 59 -17.12 -24.98 -44.47
CA THR A 59 -16.14 -24.69 -45.54
C THR A 59 -16.23 -25.69 -46.70
N LEU A 60 -16.50 -26.97 -46.42
CA LEU A 60 -16.72 -28.00 -47.45
C LEU A 60 -17.99 -27.71 -48.28
N LEU A 61 -19.11 -27.40 -47.64
CA LEU A 61 -20.37 -27.10 -48.33
C LEU A 61 -20.26 -25.85 -49.23
N TYR A 62 -19.49 -24.86 -48.80
CA TYR A 62 -19.13 -23.70 -49.63
C TYR A 62 -18.24 -24.09 -50.82
N GLN A 63 -17.17 -24.85 -50.61
CA GLN A 63 -16.26 -25.29 -51.70
C GLN A 63 -16.96 -26.20 -52.73
N LEU A 64 -17.94 -27.01 -52.29
CA LEU A 64 -18.82 -27.80 -53.16
C LEU A 64 -19.91 -26.96 -53.85
N ARG A 65 -19.95 -25.64 -53.63
CA ARG A 65 -20.95 -24.69 -54.16
C ARG A 65 -22.40 -25.05 -53.80
N VAL A 66 -22.60 -25.67 -52.63
CA VAL A 66 -23.93 -26.01 -52.10
C VAL A 66 -24.51 -24.85 -51.30
N LEU A 67 -23.67 -24.01 -50.69
CA LEU A 67 -24.05 -22.84 -49.89
C LEU A 67 -23.18 -21.63 -50.25
N ASP A 68 -23.76 -20.43 -50.22
CA ASP A 68 -22.99 -19.18 -50.29
C ASP A 68 -22.16 -18.94 -49.02
N GLU A 69 -21.16 -18.05 -49.10
CA GLU A 69 -20.21 -17.78 -48.01
C GLU A 69 -20.86 -17.46 -46.65
N ALA A 70 -21.94 -16.66 -46.66
CA ALA A 70 -22.66 -16.28 -45.44
C ALA A 70 -23.46 -17.45 -44.86
N PHE A 71 -24.13 -18.25 -45.70
CA PHE A 71 -24.90 -19.42 -45.25
C PHE A 71 -23.98 -20.52 -44.71
N ALA A 72 -22.80 -20.71 -45.30
CA ALA A 72 -21.79 -21.62 -44.79
C ALA A 72 -21.35 -21.26 -43.35
N GLY A 73 -21.10 -19.97 -43.08
CA GLY A 73 -20.80 -19.48 -41.73
C GLY A 73 -21.97 -19.68 -40.75
N VAL A 74 -23.20 -19.37 -41.16
CA VAL A 74 -24.40 -19.57 -40.33
C VAL A 74 -24.59 -21.05 -39.96
N VAL A 75 -24.42 -21.98 -40.91
CA VAL A 75 -24.56 -23.43 -40.64
C VAL A 75 -23.54 -23.90 -39.61
N SER A 76 -22.25 -23.56 -39.76
CA SER A 76 -21.21 -23.90 -38.78
C SER A 76 -21.56 -23.37 -37.38
N GLY A 77 -22.02 -22.11 -37.29
CA GLY A 77 -22.36 -21.48 -36.01
C GLY A 77 -23.58 -22.10 -35.32
N VAL A 78 -24.62 -22.48 -36.08
CA VAL A 78 -25.80 -23.18 -35.55
C VAL A 78 -25.45 -24.57 -35.05
N LEU A 79 -24.63 -25.33 -35.79
CA LEU A 79 -24.14 -26.64 -35.35
C LEU A 79 -23.36 -26.53 -34.04
N MET A 80 -22.46 -25.55 -33.94
CA MET A 80 -21.61 -25.36 -32.76
C MET A 80 -22.41 -24.87 -31.54
N LEU A 81 -23.40 -23.99 -31.74
CA LEU A 81 -24.34 -23.59 -30.70
C LEU A 81 -25.11 -24.80 -30.15
N GLY A 82 -25.57 -25.70 -31.04
CA GLY A 82 -26.22 -26.95 -30.67
C GLY A 82 -25.32 -27.83 -29.80
N VAL A 83 -24.09 -28.09 -30.23
CA VAL A 83 -23.13 -28.91 -29.46
C VAL A 83 -22.80 -28.25 -28.11
N GLY A 84 -22.49 -26.96 -28.07
CA GLY A 84 -22.25 -26.23 -26.82
C GLY A 84 -23.41 -26.31 -25.83
N ALA A 85 -24.65 -26.16 -26.32
CA ALA A 85 -25.85 -26.28 -25.50
C ALA A 85 -26.04 -27.70 -24.93
N THR A 86 -25.76 -28.75 -25.72
CA THR A 86 -25.83 -30.14 -25.21
C THR A 86 -24.77 -30.42 -24.15
N LEU A 87 -23.53 -29.93 -24.32
CA LEU A 87 -22.43 -30.13 -23.36
C LEU A 87 -22.69 -29.41 -22.04
N GLN A 88 -23.12 -28.15 -22.08
CA GLN A 88 -23.49 -27.40 -20.87
C GLN A 88 -24.74 -27.97 -20.19
N GLY A 89 -25.72 -28.43 -20.97
CA GLY A 89 -26.90 -29.14 -20.47
C GLY A 89 -26.55 -30.43 -19.74
N LEU A 90 -25.64 -31.23 -20.31
CA LEU A 90 -25.12 -32.46 -19.72
C LEU A 90 -24.36 -32.17 -18.41
N ALA A 91 -23.40 -31.23 -18.43
CA ALA A 91 -22.64 -30.82 -17.25
C ALA A 91 -23.58 -30.38 -16.10
N ARG A 92 -24.62 -29.60 -16.42
CA ARG A 92 -25.62 -29.15 -15.43
C ARG A 92 -26.52 -30.29 -14.92
N CYS A 93 -26.84 -31.27 -15.76
CA CYS A 93 -27.57 -32.47 -15.34
C CYS A 93 -26.75 -33.31 -14.35
N MET A 94 -25.47 -33.54 -14.65
CA MET A 94 -24.57 -34.33 -13.80
C MET A 94 -24.22 -33.60 -12.49
N ALA A 95 -24.09 -32.28 -12.51
CA ALA A 95 -23.92 -31.45 -11.31
C ALA A 95 -25.14 -31.54 -10.35
N ARG A 96 -26.37 -31.63 -10.90
CA ARG A 96 -27.58 -31.84 -10.08
C ARG A 96 -27.61 -33.24 -9.44
N ARG A 97 -27.14 -34.28 -10.15
CA ARG A 97 -27.07 -35.65 -9.63
C ARG A 97 -26.04 -35.80 -8.50
N THR A 98 -24.91 -35.10 -8.58
CA THR A 98 -23.85 -35.14 -7.55
C THR A 98 -24.15 -34.29 -6.32
N GLY A 99 -25.02 -33.27 -6.41
CA GLY A 99 -25.46 -32.48 -5.26
C GLY A 99 -26.24 -33.26 -4.19
N MET A 100 -26.65 -34.50 -4.48
CA MET A 100 -27.28 -35.42 -3.52
C MET A 100 -26.28 -36.25 -2.70
N VAL A 101 -24.98 -36.17 -3.00
CA VAL A 101 -23.91 -36.87 -2.28
C VAL A 101 -23.09 -35.86 -1.49
N GLN A 102 -22.83 -36.20 -0.23
CA GLN A 102 -22.31 -35.30 0.80
C GLN A 102 -20.87 -34.86 0.48
N ARG A 103 -20.62 -33.54 0.41
CA ARG A 103 -19.24 -33.01 0.36
C ARG A 103 -18.66 -33.02 1.77
N LEU A 104 -17.50 -33.67 1.93
CA LEU A 104 -16.62 -33.42 3.07
C LEU A 104 -16.11 -31.96 3.01
N PRO A 105 -15.88 -31.30 4.16
CA PRO A 105 -15.53 -29.89 4.20
C PRO A 105 -14.05 -29.68 3.84
N ALA A 106 -13.80 -29.24 2.60
CA ALA A 106 -12.49 -28.78 2.15
C ALA A 106 -12.13 -27.43 2.79
N ALA A 107 -11.62 -27.48 4.02
CA ALA A 107 -10.91 -26.38 4.67
C ALA A 107 -9.42 -26.72 4.74
N ASN A 108 -8.57 -25.73 4.50
CA ASN A 108 -7.11 -25.78 4.62
C ASN A 108 -6.34 -26.58 3.54
N ASN A 109 -6.36 -26.08 2.29
CA ASN A 109 -5.13 -25.90 1.49
C ASN A 109 -5.41 -25.22 0.13
N ILE A 110 -5.04 -23.95 -0.02
CA ILE A 110 -5.20 -23.18 -1.28
C ILE A 110 -4.20 -23.64 -2.36
N LEU A 111 -3.18 -24.43 -1.99
CA LEU A 111 -2.24 -25.07 -2.92
C LEU A 111 -2.65 -26.51 -3.29
N ALA A 112 -3.72 -27.07 -2.71
CA ALA A 112 -4.17 -28.45 -2.95
C ALA A 112 -5.29 -28.53 -4.02
N ASP A 113 -5.22 -27.70 -5.06
CA ASP A 113 -6.11 -27.75 -6.24
C ASP A 113 -5.88 -29.01 -7.13
N GLU A 114 -4.98 -29.91 -6.70
CA GLU A 114 -4.76 -31.25 -7.26
C GLU A 114 -5.31 -32.33 -6.30
N GLU A 115 -6.61 -32.26 -5.97
CA GLU A 115 -7.36 -33.44 -5.55
C GLU A 115 -7.22 -34.52 -6.66
N GLU A 116 -6.65 -35.68 -6.32
CA GLU A 116 -6.59 -36.82 -7.23
C GLU A 116 -8.02 -37.31 -7.51
N VAL A 117 -8.46 -37.20 -8.77
CA VAL A 117 -9.82 -37.60 -9.15
C VAL A 117 -9.80 -39.08 -9.54
N GLU A 118 -10.37 -39.92 -8.68
CA GLU A 118 -10.65 -41.30 -9.04
C GLU A 118 -11.71 -41.35 -10.14
N PHE A 119 -11.37 -41.97 -11.28
CA PHE A 119 -12.24 -42.02 -12.45
C PHE A 119 -12.89 -43.40 -12.59
N THR A 120 -14.18 -43.49 -12.27
CA THR A 120 -14.91 -44.77 -12.29
C THR A 120 -15.22 -45.30 -13.69
N HIS A 121 -15.73 -44.46 -14.61
CA HIS A 121 -16.07 -44.84 -15.99
C HIS A 121 -16.27 -43.61 -16.91
N CYS A 122 -16.27 -43.81 -18.23
CA CYS A 122 -16.23 -42.72 -19.22
C CYS A 122 -17.33 -41.64 -19.12
N VAL A 123 -18.51 -41.98 -18.59
CA VAL A 123 -19.67 -41.06 -18.44
C VAL A 123 -20.00 -40.83 -16.96
N ALA A 124 -19.06 -41.13 -16.05
CA ALA A 124 -19.23 -40.90 -14.62
C ALA A 124 -19.46 -39.40 -14.33
N PRO A 125 -20.20 -39.05 -13.26
CA PRO A 125 -20.32 -37.67 -12.83
C PRO A 125 -18.97 -37.01 -12.53
N GLU A 126 -17.99 -37.75 -11.98
CA GLU A 126 -16.62 -37.26 -11.81
C GLU A 126 -15.98 -36.90 -13.16
N THR A 127 -15.97 -37.84 -14.11
CA THR A 127 -15.37 -37.66 -15.44
C THR A 127 -16.02 -36.52 -16.22
N VAL A 128 -17.35 -36.43 -16.24
CA VAL A 128 -18.06 -35.33 -16.93
C VAL A 128 -17.75 -33.99 -16.27
N ARG A 129 -17.71 -33.91 -14.93
CA ARG A 129 -17.37 -32.67 -14.20
C ARG A 129 -15.90 -32.26 -14.37
N PHE A 130 -15.00 -33.22 -14.54
CA PHE A 130 -13.58 -32.98 -14.79
C PHE A 130 -13.32 -32.50 -16.23
N VAL A 131 -13.95 -33.14 -17.22
CA VAL A 131 -13.79 -32.78 -18.64
C VAL A 131 -14.55 -31.50 -18.97
N VAL A 132 -15.82 -31.37 -18.56
CA VAL A 132 -16.66 -30.18 -18.79
C VAL A 132 -17.11 -29.61 -17.42
N PRO A 133 -16.26 -28.84 -16.73
CA PRO A 133 -16.65 -28.10 -15.55
C PRO A 133 -17.67 -27.01 -15.92
N GLY A 134 -18.96 -27.32 -15.72
CA GLY A 134 -20.07 -26.40 -16.03
C GLY A 134 -19.94 -25.04 -15.33
N LYS A 135 -20.34 -23.97 -16.01
CA LYS A 135 -20.18 -22.59 -15.52
C LYS A 135 -21.05 -22.31 -14.28
N LYS A 136 -20.57 -21.45 -13.38
CA LYS A 136 -21.23 -21.09 -12.10
C LYS A 136 -22.54 -20.33 -12.33
N PHE A 137 -22.54 -19.38 -13.29
CA PHE A 137 -23.68 -18.50 -13.53
C PHE A 137 -24.49 -18.92 -14.76
N ILE A 138 -25.82 -18.95 -14.63
CA ILE A 138 -26.74 -19.32 -15.73
C ILE A 138 -26.60 -18.34 -16.92
N GLY A 139 -26.39 -17.05 -16.64
CA GLY A 139 -26.13 -16.03 -17.68
C GLY A 139 -24.89 -16.37 -18.50
N ASN A 140 -23.80 -16.80 -17.85
CA ASN A 140 -22.56 -17.18 -18.51
C ASN A 140 -22.71 -18.48 -19.32
N VAL A 141 -23.51 -19.45 -18.85
CA VAL A 141 -23.84 -20.65 -19.64
C VAL A 141 -24.48 -20.26 -20.99
N VAL A 142 -25.47 -19.37 -20.98
CA VAL A 142 -26.16 -18.94 -22.20
C VAL A 142 -25.23 -18.08 -23.06
N LEU A 143 -24.56 -17.08 -22.46
CA LEU A 143 -23.68 -16.15 -23.16
C LEU A 143 -22.51 -16.88 -23.85
N HIS A 144 -21.81 -17.77 -23.14
CA HIS A 144 -20.64 -18.46 -23.70
C HIS A 144 -21.04 -19.48 -24.77
N THR A 145 -22.21 -20.12 -24.65
CA THR A 145 -22.74 -21.03 -25.68
C THR A 145 -23.11 -20.29 -26.96
N PHE A 146 -23.80 -19.15 -26.84
CA PHE A 146 -24.11 -18.30 -27.98
C PHE A 146 -22.85 -17.70 -28.62
N LEU A 147 -21.90 -17.26 -27.79
CA LEU A 147 -20.63 -16.70 -28.25
C LEU A 147 -19.77 -17.73 -28.98
N ALA A 148 -19.73 -19.00 -28.54
CA ALA A 148 -19.05 -20.07 -29.25
C ALA A 148 -19.67 -20.32 -30.64
N GLY A 149 -21.00 -20.43 -30.73
CA GLY A 149 -21.70 -20.52 -32.02
C GLY A 149 -21.40 -19.34 -32.96
N ALA A 150 -21.45 -18.11 -32.44
CA ALA A 150 -21.10 -16.92 -33.20
C ALA A 150 -19.62 -16.91 -33.63
N LEU A 151 -18.70 -17.33 -32.75
CA LEU A 151 -17.26 -17.42 -33.03
C LEU A 151 -16.98 -18.42 -34.14
N CYS A 152 -17.44 -19.67 -34.01
CA CYS A 152 -17.23 -20.72 -35.02
C CYS A 152 -17.81 -20.32 -36.39
N GLY A 153 -19.00 -19.70 -36.43
CA GLY A 153 -19.60 -19.23 -37.68
C GLY A 153 -18.84 -18.07 -38.33
N LEU A 154 -18.45 -17.06 -37.55
CA LEU A 154 -17.65 -15.92 -38.03
C LEU A 154 -16.23 -16.36 -38.44
N SER A 155 -15.61 -17.28 -37.70
CA SER A 155 -14.32 -17.87 -38.05
C SER A 155 -14.39 -18.72 -39.33
N THR A 156 -15.49 -19.45 -39.56
CA THR A 156 -15.73 -20.15 -40.85
C THR A 156 -15.70 -19.14 -42.00
N TRP A 157 -16.36 -17.98 -41.84
CA TRP A 157 -16.45 -16.96 -42.88
C TRP A 157 -15.14 -16.16 -43.09
N TYR A 158 -14.35 -15.99 -42.01
CA TYR A 158 -13.02 -15.39 -42.04
C TYR A 158 -11.99 -16.30 -42.73
N LEU A 159 -12.04 -17.61 -42.47
CA LEU A 159 -11.05 -18.59 -42.94
C LEU A 159 -11.41 -19.29 -44.26
N LEU A 160 -12.33 -18.78 -45.07
CA LEU A 160 -12.66 -19.39 -46.36
C LEU A 160 -11.42 -19.43 -47.28
N PRO A 161 -11.07 -20.58 -47.90
CA PRO A 161 -9.89 -20.70 -48.76
C PRO A 161 -9.87 -19.68 -49.91
N ASP A 162 -11.02 -19.40 -50.53
CA ASP A 162 -11.17 -18.39 -51.59
C ASP A 162 -10.82 -16.98 -51.10
N ARG A 163 -11.17 -16.64 -49.85
CA ARG A 163 -10.86 -15.35 -49.24
C ARG A 163 -9.36 -15.21 -49.02
N LEU A 164 -8.72 -16.23 -48.48
CA LEU A 164 -7.27 -16.28 -48.31
C LEU A 164 -6.54 -16.22 -49.66
N SER A 165 -7.03 -16.94 -50.66
CA SER A 165 -6.52 -16.89 -52.03
C SER A 165 -6.69 -15.51 -52.67
N SER A 166 -7.79 -14.80 -52.41
CA SER A 166 -8.01 -13.43 -52.87
C SER A 166 -7.01 -12.45 -52.23
N LEU A 167 -6.78 -12.56 -50.92
CA LEU A 167 -5.88 -11.68 -50.16
C LEU A 167 -4.39 -11.88 -50.51
N TYR A 168 -3.94 -13.12 -50.76
CA TYR A 168 -2.52 -13.43 -51.00
C TYR A 168 -2.17 -13.85 -52.43
N GLY A 169 -3.14 -14.12 -53.31
CA GLY A 169 -2.89 -14.62 -54.67
C GLY A 169 -2.09 -13.67 -55.58
N HIS A 170 -2.04 -12.38 -55.24
CA HIS A 170 -1.26 -11.36 -55.94
C HIS A 170 0.20 -11.27 -55.44
N THR A 171 0.48 -11.77 -54.24
CA THR A 171 1.85 -11.95 -53.74
C THR A 171 2.35 -13.32 -54.19
N GLY A 172 3.54 -13.40 -54.79
CA GLY A 172 4.09 -14.62 -55.42
C GLY A 172 4.32 -15.84 -54.51
N ALA A 173 3.84 -15.83 -53.27
CA ALA A 173 3.83 -16.95 -52.33
C ALA A 173 2.77 -18.03 -52.66
N GLY A 174 1.73 -17.69 -53.44
CA GLY A 174 0.78 -18.63 -54.03
C GLY A 174 0.06 -19.56 -53.05
N LEU A 175 -0.34 -20.75 -53.54
CA LEU A 175 -1.09 -21.75 -52.77
C LEU A 175 -0.32 -22.25 -51.53
N GLY A 176 1.02 -22.19 -51.55
CA GLY A 176 1.91 -22.70 -50.51
C GLY A 176 1.81 -21.97 -49.18
N ALA A 177 1.43 -20.68 -49.18
CA ALA A 177 1.20 -19.92 -47.95
C ALA A 177 -0.24 -20.08 -47.41
N VAL A 178 -1.22 -20.32 -48.29
CA VAL A 178 -2.65 -20.37 -47.93
C VAL A 178 -2.98 -21.60 -47.09
N VAL A 179 -2.45 -22.78 -47.44
CA VAL A 179 -2.71 -24.04 -46.72
C VAL A 179 -2.23 -24.01 -45.25
N PRO A 180 -0.97 -23.65 -44.92
CA PRO A 180 -0.54 -23.57 -43.52
C PRO A 180 -1.26 -22.45 -42.76
N LEU A 181 -1.56 -21.31 -43.40
CA LEU A 181 -2.31 -20.24 -42.76
C LEU A 181 -3.74 -20.69 -42.40
N PHE A 182 -4.44 -21.38 -43.30
CA PHE A 182 -5.74 -21.98 -43.03
C PHE A 182 -5.69 -22.97 -41.85
N ALA A 183 -4.77 -23.95 -41.91
CA ALA A 183 -4.66 -25.00 -40.90
C ALA A 183 -4.32 -24.44 -39.50
N LEU A 184 -3.32 -23.56 -39.42
CA LEU A 184 -2.89 -22.97 -38.15
C LEU A 184 -3.92 -21.97 -37.59
N SER A 185 -4.67 -21.27 -38.46
CA SER A 185 -5.76 -20.39 -38.01
C SER A 185 -6.89 -21.19 -37.36
N TRP A 186 -7.25 -22.36 -37.89
CA TRP A 186 -8.22 -23.25 -37.23
C TRP A 186 -7.73 -23.74 -35.87
N VAL A 187 -6.43 -23.96 -35.68
CA VAL A 187 -5.84 -24.25 -34.36
C VAL A 187 -6.01 -23.06 -33.42
N THR A 188 -5.75 -21.82 -33.85
CA THR A 188 -6.03 -20.61 -33.06
C THR A 188 -7.50 -20.51 -32.62
N VAL A 189 -8.45 -20.82 -33.53
CA VAL A 189 -9.90 -20.83 -33.21
C VAL A 189 -10.23 -21.89 -32.16
N CYS A 190 -9.75 -23.12 -32.32
CA CYS A 190 -9.95 -24.20 -31.35
C CYS A 190 -9.42 -23.84 -29.95
N ILE A 191 -8.22 -23.24 -29.89
CA ILE A 191 -7.58 -22.77 -28.64
C ILE A 191 -8.42 -21.69 -27.94
N GLY A 192 -9.03 -20.77 -28.70
CA GLY A 192 -9.89 -19.73 -28.12
C GLY A 192 -11.22 -20.30 -27.64
N GLU A 193 -11.87 -21.11 -28.46
CA GLU A 193 -13.23 -21.58 -28.25
C GLU A 193 -13.36 -22.66 -27.17
N TYR A 194 -12.35 -23.51 -27.00
CA TYR A 194 -12.32 -24.53 -25.93
C TYR A 194 -12.58 -23.93 -24.53
N SER A 195 -12.06 -22.73 -24.27
CA SER A 195 -12.22 -22.03 -22.99
C SER A 195 -13.66 -21.60 -22.67
N LEU A 196 -14.48 -21.34 -23.69
CA LEU A 196 -15.87 -20.92 -23.55
C LEU A 196 -16.74 -22.06 -23.02
N ILE A 197 -16.61 -23.26 -23.58
CA ILE A 197 -17.50 -24.39 -23.29
C ILE A 197 -16.90 -25.36 -22.27
N VAL A 198 -15.59 -25.64 -22.35
CA VAL A 198 -14.97 -26.79 -21.68
C VAL A 198 -14.25 -26.34 -20.40
N ASN A 199 -12.93 -26.11 -20.45
CA ASN A 199 -12.13 -25.70 -19.30
C ASN A 199 -11.32 -24.43 -19.65
N THR A 200 -11.22 -23.50 -18.72
CA THR A 200 -10.42 -22.28 -18.89
C THR A 200 -8.93 -22.57 -18.88
N ALA A 201 -8.18 -21.87 -19.72
CA ALA A 201 -6.72 -21.87 -19.68
C ALA A 201 -6.19 -21.25 -18.36
N THR A 202 -5.07 -21.74 -17.87
CA THR A 202 -4.24 -21.01 -16.91
C THR A 202 -3.45 -19.94 -17.66
N GLU A 203 -3.99 -18.72 -17.74
CA GLU A 203 -3.34 -17.61 -18.43
C GLU A 203 -2.07 -17.15 -17.70
N THR A 204 -1.03 -16.79 -18.46
CA THR A 204 0.19 -16.16 -17.92
C THR A 204 -0.01 -14.67 -17.65
N ALA A 205 -0.91 -14.01 -18.37
CA ALA A 205 -1.35 -12.63 -18.13
C ALA A 205 -2.58 -12.58 -17.21
N THR A 206 -2.37 -12.56 -15.89
CA THR A 206 -3.44 -12.36 -14.90
C THR A 206 -3.37 -10.98 -14.27
N PHE A 207 -4.46 -10.22 -14.34
CA PHE A 207 -4.57 -8.90 -13.66
C PHE A 207 -5.27 -9.03 -12.32
N GLN A 208 -6.50 -9.56 -12.28
CA GLN A 208 -7.14 -10.00 -11.04
C GLN A 208 -6.83 -11.49 -10.79
N PRO A 209 -6.35 -11.87 -9.57
CA PRO A 209 -6.05 -13.26 -9.26
C PRO A 209 -7.29 -14.13 -9.01
N GLN A 210 -8.45 -13.53 -8.78
CA GLN A 210 -9.71 -14.21 -8.50
C GLN A 210 -10.74 -13.88 -9.59
N ASP A 211 -11.03 -14.82 -10.48
CA ASP A 211 -12.09 -14.67 -11.48
C ASP A 211 -13.48 -14.88 -10.84
N THR A 212 -14.00 -13.78 -10.28
CA THR A 212 -15.27 -13.75 -9.54
C THR A 212 -16.49 -13.89 -10.46
N TYR A 213 -16.37 -13.43 -11.71
CA TYR A 213 -17.50 -13.29 -12.65
C TYR A 213 -17.39 -14.23 -13.88
N GLU A 214 -16.35 -15.06 -13.95
CA GLU A 214 -16.02 -15.94 -15.08
C GLU A 214 -15.71 -15.14 -16.37
N ILE A 215 -14.87 -14.11 -16.25
CA ILE A 215 -14.44 -13.22 -17.35
C ILE A 215 -13.23 -13.82 -18.10
N THR A 216 -12.38 -14.61 -17.45
CA THR A 216 -11.20 -15.25 -18.07
C THR A 216 -11.54 -16.10 -19.32
N PRO A 217 -12.65 -16.87 -19.40
CA PRO A 217 -13.10 -17.51 -20.65
C PRO A 217 -13.26 -16.61 -21.87
N LEU A 218 -13.46 -15.30 -21.69
CA LEU A 218 -13.77 -14.36 -22.77
C LEU A 218 -12.53 -13.73 -23.42
N THR A 219 -11.33 -13.91 -22.84
CA THR A 219 -10.10 -13.23 -23.26
C THR A 219 -9.67 -13.62 -24.68
N ARG A 220 -9.51 -14.91 -24.96
CA ARG A 220 -9.06 -15.42 -26.26
C ARG A 220 -10.11 -15.18 -27.37
N PRO A 221 -11.41 -15.47 -27.16
CA PRO A 221 -12.47 -15.13 -28.11
C PRO A 221 -12.52 -13.64 -28.48
N LEU A 222 -12.30 -12.72 -27.53
CA LEU A 222 -12.27 -11.28 -27.79
C LEU A 222 -11.22 -10.93 -28.85
N TYR A 223 -10.00 -11.44 -28.72
CA TYR A 223 -8.92 -11.19 -29.66
C TYR A 223 -9.21 -11.77 -31.05
N ILE A 224 -9.80 -12.97 -31.12
CA ILE A 224 -10.24 -13.57 -32.39
C ILE A 224 -11.29 -12.69 -33.07
N LEU A 225 -12.32 -12.26 -32.33
CA LEU A 225 -13.38 -11.39 -32.85
C LEU A 225 -12.86 -10.01 -33.28
N ALA A 226 -11.88 -9.44 -32.58
CA ALA A 226 -11.25 -8.18 -32.95
C ALA A 226 -10.53 -8.27 -34.31
N PHE A 227 -9.87 -9.38 -34.63
CA PHE A 227 -9.22 -9.61 -35.92
C PHE A 227 -10.27 -9.78 -37.03
N ILE A 228 -11.31 -10.59 -36.77
CA ILE A 228 -12.42 -10.79 -37.72
C ILE A 228 -13.14 -9.47 -38.03
N ALA A 229 -13.32 -8.59 -37.03
CA ALA A 229 -13.99 -7.30 -37.20
C ALA A 229 -13.28 -6.38 -38.21
N VAL A 230 -11.95 -6.45 -38.34
CA VAL A 230 -11.20 -5.67 -39.33
C VAL A 230 -11.41 -6.20 -40.74
N ASP A 231 -11.47 -7.52 -40.93
CA ASP A 231 -11.80 -8.11 -42.24
C ASP A 231 -13.27 -7.85 -42.62
N LEU A 232 -14.20 -7.88 -41.67
CA LEU A 232 -15.60 -7.47 -41.89
C LEU A 232 -15.68 -5.99 -42.30
N ALA A 233 -14.93 -5.10 -41.63
CA ALA A 233 -14.87 -3.68 -42.00
C ALA A 233 -14.34 -3.48 -43.42
N LEU A 234 -13.35 -4.28 -43.86
CA LEU A 234 -12.86 -4.28 -45.24
C LEU A 234 -13.92 -4.73 -46.25
N ARG A 235 -14.72 -5.74 -45.91
CA ARG A 235 -15.84 -6.21 -46.76
C ARG A 235 -16.91 -5.13 -46.92
N PHE A 236 -17.32 -4.48 -45.82
CA PHE A 236 -18.39 -3.47 -45.86
C PHE A 236 -17.95 -2.09 -46.39
N SER A 237 -16.66 -1.75 -46.30
CA SER A 237 -16.13 -0.46 -46.81
C SER A 237 -15.79 -0.46 -48.31
N GLY A 238 -15.84 -1.64 -48.95
CA GLY A 238 -15.42 -1.82 -50.34
C GLY A 238 -13.89 -1.84 -50.52
N SER A 239 -13.43 -2.30 -51.68
CA SER A 239 -12.00 -2.51 -51.99
C SER A 239 -11.19 -1.24 -52.25
N GLY A 240 -11.69 -0.06 -51.86
CA GLY A 240 -11.05 1.23 -52.14
C GLY A 240 -9.98 1.65 -51.12
N VAL A 241 -9.95 1.04 -49.93
CA VAL A 241 -9.05 1.46 -48.83
C VAL A 241 -7.85 0.52 -48.74
N VAL A 242 -6.78 0.86 -49.46
CA VAL A 242 -5.53 0.08 -49.53
C VAL A 242 -4.94 -0.19 -48.13
N GLU A 243 -4.97 0.79 -47.23
CA GLU A 243 -4.48 0.66 -45.86
C GLU A 243 -5.21 -0.45 -45.07
N LEU A 244 -6.53 -0.57 -45.26
CA LEU A 244 -7.36 -1.56 -44.58
C LEU A 244 -7.17 -2.97 -45.16
N GLN A 245 -6.86 -3.07 -46.46
CA GLN A 245 -6.45 -4.32 -47.09
C GLN A 245 -5.10 -4.81 -46.54
N VAL A 246 -4.10 -3.93 -46.44
CA VAL A 246 -2.79 -4.24 -45.85
C VAL A 246 -2.95 -4.62 -44.37
N ALA A 247 -3.78 -3.90 -43.61
CA ALA A 247 -4.09 -4.24 -42.23
C ALA A 247 -4.72 -5.65 -42.10
N SER A 248 -5.68 -6.00 -42.96
CA SER A 248 -6.27 -7.36 -42.97
C SER A 248 -5.22 -8.43 -43.32
N GLN A 249 -4.36 -8.20 -44.33
CA GLN A 249 -3.26 -9.13 -44.68
C GLN A 249 -2.27 -9.33 -43.51
N VAL A 250 -1.91 -8.27 -42.79
CA VAL A 250 -1.02 -8.37 -41.61
C VAL A 250 -1.70 -9.10 -40.46
N LEU A 251 -2.99 -8.82 -40.21
CA LEU A 251 -3.75 -9.47 -39.15
C LEU A 251 -3.95 -10.97 -39.40
N HIS A 252 -4.17 -11.42 -40.63
CA HIS A 252 -4.23 -12.85 -40.96
C HIS A 252 -2.91 -13.59 -40.65
N VAL A 253 -1.75 -12.94 -40.83
CA VAL A 253 -0.45 -13.51 -40.42
C VAL A 253 -0.31 -13.50 -38.89
N LEU A 254 -0.65 -12.39 -38.22
CA LEU A 254 -0.60 -12.29 -36.76
C LEU A 254 -1.58 -13.24 -36.05
N PHE A 255 -2.68 -13.62 -36.71
CA PHE A 255 -3.68 -14.55 -36.19
C PHE A 255 -3.12 -15.95 -35.91
N VAL A 256 -2.14 -16.38 -36.72
CA VAL A 256 -1.38 -17.63 -36.53
C VAL A 256 -0.43 -17.53 -35.32
N VAL A 257 0.00 -16.32 -34.94
CA VAL A 257 0.93 -16.06 -33.84
C VAL A 257 0.21 -15.84 -32.50
N LEU A 258 -1.11 -15.61 -32.50
CA LEU A 258 -1.92 -15.41 -31.28
C LEU A 258 -1.69 -16.45 -30.17
N PRO A 259 -1.60 -17.78 -30.43
CA PRO A 259 -1.28 -18.77 -29.40
C PRO A 259 0.05 -18.53 -28.69
N VAL A 260 1.06 -18.05 -29.40
CA VAL A 260 2.37 -17.69 -28.83
C VAL A 260 2.27 -16.42 -27.99
N LEU A 261 1.52 -15.41 -28.46
CA LEU A 261 1.31 -14.16 -27.72
C LEU A 261 0.51 -14.35 -26.42
N TRP A 262 -0.47 -15.27 -26.41
CA TRP A 262 -1.15 -15.70 -25.19
C TRP A 262 -0.21 -16.46 -24.25
N ALA A 263 0.56 -17.43 -24.77
CA ALA A 263 1.51 -18.19 -23.94
C ALA A 263 2.57 -17.30 -23.26
N LEU A 264 3.09 -16.30 -23.99
CA LEU A 264 4.05 -15.32 -23.46
C LEU A 264 3.44 -14.27 -22.53
N GLY A 265 2.10 -14.18 -22.41
CA GLY A 265 1.43 -13.21 -21.56
C GLY A 265 1.54 -11.75 -22.04
N MET A 266 1.77 -11.54 -23.34
CA MET A 266 1.89 -10.21 -23.95
C MET A 266 0.53 -9.54 -24.19
N LEU A 267 -0.53 -10.34 -24.31
CA LEU A 267 -1.89 -9.88 -24.51
C LEU A 267 -2.61 -9.68 -23.16
N SER A 268 -3.44 -8.65 -23.08
CA SER A 268 -4.08 -8.21 -21.84
C SER A 268 -5.37 -8.99 -21.57
N PRO A 269 -5.62 -9.44 -20.32
CA PRO A 269 -6.92 -9.98 -19.96
C PRO A 269 -8.00 -8.88 -20.09
N LEU A 270 -9.24 -9.29 -20.37
CA LEU A 270 -10.33 -8.37 -20.74
C LEU A 270 -10.63 -7.32 -19.66
N ASP A 271 -10.46 -7.69 -18.39
CA ASP A 271 -10.63 -6.79 -17.25
C ASP A 271 -9.56 -5.68 -17.20
N ALA A 272 -8.30 -6.02 -17.48
CA ALA A 272 -7.22 -5.04 -17.60
C ALA A 272 -7.34 -4.18 -18.86
N LEU A 273 -7.67 -4.79 -20.01
CA LEU A 273 -7.75 -4.11 -21.30
C LEU A 273 -8.82 -3.01 -21.32
N LEU A 274 -10.02 -3.31 -20.82
CA LEU A 274 -11.11 -2.32 -20.74
C LEU A 274 -10.75 -1.17 -19.81
N LEU A 275 -10.22 -1.46 -18.62
CA LEU A 275 -9.83 -0.44 -17.65
C LEU A 275 -8.65 0.42 -18.18
N TRP A 276 -7.69 -0.19 -18.87
CA TRP A 276 -6.58 0.51 -19.51
C TRP A 276 -7.08 1.42 -20.62
N ALA A 277 -7.97 0.94 -21.50
CA ALA A 277 -8.54 1.75 -22.58
C ALA A 277 -9.33 2.95 -22.04
N MET A 278 -10.13 2.75 -20.99
CA MET A 278 -10.85 3.83 -20.29
C MET A 278 -9.89 4.84 -19.63
N GLU A 279 -8.79 4.38 -19.04
CA GLU A 279 -7.79 5.26 -18.43
C GLU A 279 -7.00 6.06 -19.48
N GLN A 280 -6.51 5.41 -20.55
CA GLN A 280 -5.80 6.08 -21.65
C GLN A 280 -6.68 7.14 -22.33
N THR A 281 -7.95 6.82 -22.60
CA THR A 281 -8.90 7.77 -23.21
C THR A 281 -9.27 8.90 -22.25
N LEU A 282 -9.47 8.63 -20.96
CA LEU A 282 -9.69 9.67 -19.95
C LEU A 282 -8.48 10.61 -19.80
N VAL A 283 -7.27 10.07 -19.67
CA VAL A 283 -6.05 10.86 -19.42
C VAL A 283 -5.60 11.62 -20.68
N HIS A 284 -5.39 10.92 -21.80
CA HIS A 284 -4.83 11.54 -23.00
C HIS A 284 -5.88 12.21 -23.88
N GLY A 285 -7.08 11.63 -23.99
CA GLY A 285 -8.17 12.16 -24.81
C GLY A 285 -9.00 13.25 -24.12
N LEU A 286 -9.38 13.04 -22.85
CA LEU A 286 -10.32 13.91 -22.11
C LEU A 286 -9.67 14.75 -21.00
N GLY A 287 -8.36 14.64 -20.78
CA GLY A 287 -7.58 15.51 -19.89
C GLY A 287 -7.75 15.23 -18.39
N GLY A 288 -8.20 14.03 -18.03
CA GLY A 288 -8.33 13.57 -16.65
C GLY A 288 -7.04 13.04 -16.04
N SER A 289 -7.14 12.54 -14.81
CA SER A 289 -6.07 11.84 -14.10
C SER A 289 -6.29 10.33 -14.15
N ALA A 290 -5.25 9.54 -13.85
CA ALA A 290 -5.47 8.14 -13.47
C ALA A 290 -6.32 8.10 -12.18
N MET A 291 -7.21 7.11 -12.07
CA MET A 291 -8.27 7.12 -11.07
C MET A 291 -8.02 6.08 -9.99
N SER A 292 -8.19 6.50 -8.73
CA SER A 292 -7.90 5.67 -7.55
C SER A 292 -8.72 4.38 -7.42
N THR A 293 -9.90 4.28 -8.07
CA THR A 293 -10.77 3.10 -8.04
C THR A 293 -11.50 2.89 -9.38
N ASN A 294 -11.92 1.65 -9.67
CA ASN A 294 -12.70 1.30 -10.87
C ASN A 294 -14.00 2.12 -11.01
N ILE A 295 -14.73 2.33 -9.91
CA ILE A 295 -15.99 3.08 -9.94
C ILE A 295 -15.73 4.56 -10.25
N ARG A 296 -14.69 5.15 -9.64
CA ARG A 296 -14.29 6.53 -9.94
C ARG A 296 -13.85 6.68 -11.40
N LEU A 297 -13.13 5.70 -11.96
CA LEU A 297 -12.77 5.66 -13.37
C LEU A 297 -13.99 5.65 -14.28
N LEU A 298 -14.96 4.77 -14.05
CA LEU A 298 -16.19 4.68 -14.84
C LEU A 298 -17.02 5.96 -14.79
N VAL A 299 -17.28 6.49 -13.58
CA VAL A 299 -18.07 7.71 -13.40
C VAL A 299 -17.38 8.91 -14.05
N MET A 300 -16.08 9.08 -13.83
CA MET A 300 -15.30 10.19 -14.40
C MET A 300 -15.17 10.08 -15.91
N PHE A 301 -15.03 8.88 -16.47
CA PHE A 301 -15.01 8.66 -17.92
C PHE A 301 -16.34 9.08 -18.55
N LEU A 302 -17.46 8.54 -18.06
CA LEU A 302 -18.80 8.84 -18.60
C LEU A 302 -19.15 10.33 -18.47
N SER A 303 -18.84 10.97 -17.34
CA SER A 303 -19.09 12.41 -17.17
C SER A 303 -18.24 13.26 -18.12
N SER A 304 -16.99 12.86 -18.36
CA SER A 304 -16.07 13.58 -19.26
C SER A 304 -16.46 13.44 -20.73
N VAL A 305 -16.94 12.25 -21.14
CA VAL A 305 -17.55 12.05 -22.47
C VAL A 305 -18.80 12.91 -22.63
N CYS A 306 -19.66 12.98 -21.62
CA CYS A 306 -20.84 13.85 -21.64
C CYS A 306 -20.46 15.33 -21.85
N VAL A 307 -19.42 15.84 -21.16
CA VAL A 307 -18.94 17.21 -21.37
C VAL A 307 -18.44 17.43 -22.80
N ALA A 308 -17.67 16.49 -23.37
CA ALA A 308 -17.19 16.61 -24.75
C ALA A 308 -18.35 16.63 -25.78
N ILE A 309 -19.41 15.83 -25.54
CA ILE A 309 -20.63 15.84 -26.36
C ILE A 309 -21.37 17.19 -26.20
N CYS A 310 -21.54 17.70 -24.98
CA CYS A 310 -22.14 19.02 -24.74
C CYS A 310 -21.37 20.14 -25.46
N THR A 311 -20.03 20.13 -25.38
CA THR A 311 -19.15 21.10 -26.06
C THR A 311 -19.39 21.16 -27.57
N PHE A 312 -19.66 20.03 -28.22
CA PHE A 312 -19.94 19.96 -29.66
C PHE A 312 -21.25 20.66 -30.06
N PHE A 313 -22.28 20.58 -29.20
CA PHE A 313 -23.61 21.12 -29.46
C PHE A 313 -23.81 22.59 -29.06
N ILE A 314 -22.86 23.22 -28.35
CA ILE A 314 -22.97 24.65 -27.98
C ILE A 314 -22.68 25.52 -29.22
N PRO A 315 -23.62 26.40 -29.65
CA PRO A 315 -23.47 27.18 -30.89
C PRO A 315 -22.57 28.42 -30.77
N SER A 316 -22.21 28.84 -29.55
CA SER A 316 -21.40 30.05 -29.30
C SER A 316 -20.00 29.70 -28.81
N SER A 317 -18.95 30.25 -29.44
CA SER A 317 -17.56 30.06 -28.99
C SER A 317 -17.32 30.55 -27.56
N LEU A 318 -17.92 31.68 -27.18
CA LEU A 318 -17.89 32.20 -25.80
C LEU A 318 -18.51 31.19 -24.82
N GLY A 319 -19.69 30.64 -25.14
CA GLY A 319 -20.33 29.60 -24.33
C GLY A 319 -19.50 28.32 -24.21
N VAL A 320 -18.81 27.91 -25.27
CA VAL A 320 -17.85 26.79 -25.25
C VAL A 320 -16.72 27.06 -24.27
N VAL A 321 -16.08 28.22 -24.34
CA VAL A 321 -14.97 28.60 -23.43
C VAL A 321 -15.45 28.64 -21.98
N LEU A 322 -16.56 29.32 -21.70
CA LEU A 322 -17.10 29.42 -20.33
C LEU A 322 -17.51 28.04 -19.77
N PHE A 323 -18.20 27.22 -20.56
CA PHE A 323 -18.62 25.87 -20.16
C PHE A 323 -17.43 24.95 -19.90
N THR A 324 -16.44 24.91 -20.80
CA THR A 324 -15.28 24.02 -20.67
C THR A 324 -14.31 24.46 -19.58
N VAL A 325 -14.13 25.76 -19.32
CA VAL A 325 -13.39 26.28 -18.16
C VAL A 325 -14.06 25.86 -16.85
N ALA A 326 -15.39 26.04 -16.74
CA ALA A 326 -16.14 25.70 -15.53
C ALA A 326 -16.15 24.19 -15.27
N MET A 327 -16.53 23.38 -16.26
CA MET A 327 -16.56 21.91 -16.13
C MET A 327 -15.15 21.32 -15.94
N GLY A 328 -14.14 21.88 -16.62
CA GLY A 328 -12.74 21.51 -16.45
C GLY A 328 -12.23 21.75 -15.02
N TYR A 329 -12.64 22.85 -14.39
CA TYR A 329 -12.33 23.12 -12.98
C TYR A 329 -13.05 22.13 -12.06
N LEU A 330 -14.37 21.97 -12.21
CA LEU A 330 -15.20 21.10 -11.36
C LEU A 330 -14.73 19.64 -11.38
N PHE A 331 -14.37 19.10 -12.55
CA PHE A 331 -13.86 17.72 -12.69
C PHE A 331 -12.38 17.56 -12.32
N SER A 332 -11.71 18.66 -11.99
CA SER A 332 -10.35 18.68 -11.42
C SER A 332 -10.34 18.82 -9.90
N GLN A 333 -11.50 18.86 -9.23
CA GLN A 333 -11.66 18.86 -7.77
C GLN A 333 -11.85 17.45 -7.20
N ASP A 334 -11.69 17.30 -5.88
CA ASP A 334 -11.98 16.04 -5.20
C ASP A 334 -13.48 15.85 -4.95
N LEU A 335 -14.15 15.21 -5.90
CA LEU A 335 -15.58 14.89 -5.86
C LEU A 335 -16.02 14.10 -4.60
N THR A 336 -15.09 13.40 -3.92
CA THR A 336 -15.42 12.65 -2.71
C THR A 336 -15.77 13.58 -1.54
N GLN A 337 -15.03 14.69 -1.39
CA GLN A 337 -15.29 15.71 -0.36
C GLN A 337 -16.61 16.43 -0.61
N LEU A 338 -16.96 16.67 -1.88
CA LEU A 338 -18.25 17.24 -2.26
C LEU A 338 -19.42 16.32 -1.85
N MET A 339 -19.30 15.01 -2.07
CA MET A 339 -20.32 14.05 -1.61
C MET A 339 -20.41 13.92 -0.09
N VAL A 340 -19.30 14.02 0.64
CA VAL A 340 -19.32 14.03 2.11
C VAL A 340 -20.03 15.28 2.65
N LEU A 341 -19.78 16.43 2.04
CA LEU A 341 -20.44 17.69 2.38
C LEU A 341 -21.95 17.65 2.10
N VAL A 342 -22.37 17.12 0.94
CA VAL A 342 -23.79 16.92 0.59
C VAL A 342 -24.49 15.95 1.55
N LYS A 343 -23.77 14.98 2.12
CA LYS A 343 -24.29 14.07 3.16
C LYS A 343 -24.34 14.69 4.57
N GLY A 344 -24.02 15.97 4.73
CA GLY A 344 -24.13 16.69 6.01
C GLY A 344 -23.10 16.29 7.07
N ALA A 345 -22.08 15.50 6.71
CA ALA A 345 -21.00 15.13 7.62
C ALA A 345 -19.94 16.22 7.67
N SER A 346 -19.55 16.64 8.88
CA SER A 346 -18.47 17.63 9.07
C SER A 346 -17.15 17.11 8.50
N PRO A 347 -16.54 17.77 7.50
CA PRO A 347 -15.31 17.27 6.88
C PRO A 347 -14.12 17.42 7.83
N THR A 348 -13.56 16.30 8.27
CA THR A 348 -12.34 16.29 9.09
C THR A 348 -11.10 16.55 8.23
N LEU A 349 -10.33 17.58 8.59
CA LEU A 349 -9.07 18.09 8.00
C LEU A 349 -9.15 18.97 6.73
N GLY A 350 -8.78 20.24 6.92
CA GLY A 350 -7.61 20.78 6.20
C GLY A 350 -7.79 22.16 5.57
N LEU A 351 -8.99 22.46 5.09
CA LEU A 351 -9.41 23.80 4.68
C LEU A 351 -10.90 23.88 5.01
N GLY A 352 -11.27 24.74 5.97
CA GLY A 352 -12.65 24.83 6.45
C GLY A 352 -13.61 25.41 5.41
N TRP A 353 -14.77 25.89 5.85
CA TRP A 353 -15.84 26.46 5.00
C TRP A 353 -15.39 27.54 3.98
N TRP A 354 -14.18 28.09 4.12
CA TRP A 354 -13.48 28.97 3.18
C TRP A 354 -13.06 28.33 1.85
N GLY A 355 -12.93 27.00 1.74
CA GLY A 355 -12.49 26.35 0.50
C GLY A 355 -13.45 26.55 -0.69
N LEU A 356 -14.76 26.45 -0.43
CA LEU A 356 -15.83 26.66 -1.40
C LEU A 356 -15.92 28.10 -1.93
N PRO A 357 -16.02 29.16 -1.10
CA PRO A 357 -16.07 30.53 -1.61
C PRO A 357 -14.79 30.93 -2.34
N LEU A 358 -13.60 30.47 -1.91
CA LEU A 358 -12.36 30.68 -2.67
C LEU A 358 -12.40 29.99 -4.05
N SER A 359 -12.93 28.76 -4.12
CA SER A 359 -13.12 28.08 -5.40
C SER A 359 -14.10 28.82 -6.32
N LEU A 360 -15.18 29.38 -5.76
CA LEU A 360 -16.19 30.12 -6.51
C LEU A 360 -15.65 31.45 -7.05
N ILE A 361 -14.97 32.24 -6.21
CA ILE A 361 -14.28 33.48 -6.60
C ILE A 361 -13.30 33.21 -7.74
N PHE A 362 -12.56 32.09 -7.67
CA PHE A 362 -11.55 31.74 -8.65
C PHE A 362 -12.13 31.26 -9.99
N ILE A 363 -13.23 30.47 -9.96
CA ILE A 363 -14.01 30.16 -11.17
C ILE A 363 -14.54 31.45 -11.79
N ILE A 364 -15.16 32.34 -11.00
CA ILE A 364 -15.70 33.62 -11.49
C ILE A 364 -14.58 34.46 -12.13
N GLY A 365 -13.43 34.59 -11.47
CA GLY A 365 -12.26 35.28 -12.02
C GLY A 365 -11.82 34.72 -13.38
N ALA A 366 -11.60 33.40 -13.45
CA ALA A 366 -11.19 32.73 -14.69
C ALA A 366 -12.24 32.86 -15.82
N LEU A 367 -13.54 32.82 -15.50
CA LEU A 367 -14.62 33.04 -16.47
C LEU A 367 -14.68 34.50 -16.93
N THR A 368 -14.49 35.47 -16.03
CA THR A 368 -14.45 36.89 -16.41
C THR A 368 -13.25 37.23 -17.29
N GLU A 369 -12.07 36.70 -16.99
CA GLU A 369 -10.88 36.88 -17.82
C GLU A 369 -11.06 36.27 -19.21
N ALA A 370 -11.47 35.00 -19.28
CA ALA A 370 -11.71 34.30 -20.55
C ALA A 370 -12.77 35.00 -21.40
N GLY A 371 -13.86 35.48 -20.77
CA GLY A 371 -14.93 36.20 -21.44
C GLY A 371 -14.49 37.57 -21.97
N LEU A 372 -13.80 38.36 -21.14
CA LEU A 372 -13.30 39.68 -21.52
C LEU A 372 -12.26 39.59 -22.65
N LEU A 373 -11.29 38.69 -22.55
CA LEU A 373 -10.26 38.50 -23.58
C LEU A 373 -10.85 38.04 -24.91
N HIS A 374 -11.77 37.07 -24.89
CA HIS A 374 -12.48 36.62 -26.09
C HIS A 374 -13.29 37.76 -26.73
N GLN A 375 -14.00 38.58 -25.94
CA GLN A 375 -14.75 39.73 -26.46
C GLN A 375 -13.85 40.82 -27.03
N LEU A 376 -12.79 41.22 -26.32
CA LEU A 376 -11.84 42.25 -26.77
C LEU A 376 -11.15 41.85 -28.08
N TYR A 377 -10.70 40.60 -28.20
CA TYR A 377 -10.11 40.08 -29.43
C TYR A 377 -11.12 40.04 -30.58
N PHE A 378 -12.35 39.56 -30.33
CA PHE A 378 -13.41 39.51 -31.34
C PHE A 378 -13.75 40.92 -31.88
N ILE A 379 -13.91 41.91 -31.00
CA ILE A 379 -14.20 43.31 -31.37
C ILE A 379 -13.08 43.92 -32.22
N ASN A 380 -11.82 43.74 -31.83
CA ASN A 380 -10.68 44.23 -32.63
C ASN A 380 -10.59 43.54 -34.01
N SER A 381 -10.86 42.23 -34.08
CA SER A 381 -10.88 41.51 -35.36
C SER A 381 -12.02 41.93 -36.29
N GLY A 382 -13.18 42.32 -35.73
CA GLY A 382 -14.31 42.86 -36.48
C GLY A 382 -14.03 44.26 -37.02
N ASN A 383 -13.53 45.17 -36.18
CA ASN A 383 -13.28 46.56 -36.57
C ASN A 383 -12.23 46.70 -37.68
N LEU A 384 -11.24 45.78 -37.74
CA LEU A 384 -10.22 45.79 -38.81
C LEU A 384 -10.79 45.48 -40.21
N THR A 385 -12.00 44.90 -40.30
CA THR A 385 -12.68 44.62 -41.59
C THR A 385 -13.50 45.81 -42.11
N LEU A 386 -13.66 46.88 -41.32
CA LEU A 386 -14.45 48.07 -41.68
C LEU A 386 -13.60 49.28 -42.10
N SER A 387 -12.27 49.21 -42.03
CA SER A 387 -11.35 50.33 -42.34
C SER A 387 -10.52 50.12 -43.63
N VAL A 388 -11.11 49.51 -44.67
CA VAL A 388 -10.39 49.18 -45.93
C VAL A 388 -10.23 50.39 -46.88
N ASN A 389 -10.81 51.56 -46.57
CA ASN A 389 -10.75 52.76 -47.41
C ASN A 389 -10.07 53.97 -46.73
N SER A 390 -8.77 53.86 -46.42
CA SER A 390 -7.91 55.06 -46.28
C SER A 390 -6.41 54.77 -46.42
N THR A 391 -5.84 55.34 -47.48
CA THR A 391 -4.44 55.78 -47.65
C THR A 391 -3.31 54.73 -47.61
N GLU A 392 -2.74 54.55 -48.80
CA GLU A 392 -1.36 54.11 -49.04
C GLU A 392 -0.32 55.07 -48.40
N TYR A 393 0.95 54.66 -48.44
CA TYR A 393 2.13 55.32 -47.86
C TYR A 393 2.16 55.37 -46.32
N TRP A 394 2.92 54.44 -45.73
CA TRP A 394 4.14 54.72 -44.94
C TRP A 394 4.85 53.38 -44.68
N GLU A 395 5.97 53.14 -45.38
CA GLU A 395 6.80 51.93 -45.19
C GLU A 395 7.60 52.00 -43.89
N SER A 396 7.05 51.50 -42.78
CA SER A 396 7.79 51.04 -41.59
C SER A 396 6.89 50.36 -40.55
N SER A 397 5.86 49.63 -41.01
CA SER A 397 4.91 48.94 -40.14
C SER A 397 5.52 47.67 -39.53
N VAL A 398 6.04 47.81 -38.30
CA VAL A 398 6.13 46.68 -37.36
C VAL A 398 4.74 46.07 -37.24
N VAL A 399 4.57 44.86 -37.77
CA VAL A 399 3.30 44.11 -37.66
C VAL A 399 2.97 43.99 -36.16
N PRO A 400 1.77 44.41 -35.71
CA PRO A 400 1.40 44.26 -34.31
C PRO A 400 1.41 42.77 -33.96
N SER A 401 2.30 42.38 -33.05
CA SER A 401 2.46 41.00 -32.57
C SER A 401 1.09 40.41 -32.25
N SER A 402 0.79 39.21 -32.74
CA SER A 402 -0.51 38.62 -32.43
C SER A 402 -0.65 38.44 -30.90
N PRO A 403 -1.81 38.71 -30.30
CA PRO A 403 -1.96 38.61 -28.85
C PRO A 403 -1.61 37.20 -28.32
N GLN A 404 -1.81 36.18 -29.16
CA GLN A 404 -1.43 34.79 -28.87
C GLN A 404 0.11 34.59 -28.81
N GLU A 405 0.91 35.30 -29.62
CA GLU A 405 2.38 35.29 -29.54
C GLU A 405 2.89 35.95 -28.25
N VAL A 406 2.33 37.09 -27.87
CA VAL A 406 2.71 37.81 -26.64
C VAL A 406 2.44 36.95 -25.40
N ILE A 407 1.26 36.32 -25.35
CA ILE A 407 0.93 35.34 -24.30
C ILE A 407 1.85 34.10 -24.39
N GLY A 408 2.23 33.68 -25.61
CA GLY A 408 3.19 32.59 -25.84
C GLY A 408 4.57 32.84 -25.21
N TRP A 409 5.13 34.04 -25.37
CA TRP A 409 6.39 34.42 -24.70
C TRP A 409 6.26 34.45 -23.17
N LEU A 410 5.12 34.92 -22.65
CA LEU A 410 4.84 34.89 -21.21
C LEU A 410 4.79 33.44 -20.68
N LEU A 411 4.18 32.50 -21.41
CA LEU A 411 4.15 31.07 -21.06
C LEU A 411 5.57 30.47 -21.03
N ILE A 412 6.45 30.83 -21.96
CA ILE A 412 7.87 30.38 -21.97
C ILE A 412 8.60 30.87 -20.71
N ALA A 413 8.52 32.17 -20.40
CA ALA A 413 9.16 32.74 -19.21
C ALA A 413 8.62 32.10 -17.91
N LEU A 414 7.31 31.88 -17.85
CA LEU A 414 6.63 31.24 -16.72
C LEU A 414 7.05 29.77 -16.53
N PHE A 415 7.20 29.03 -17.62
CA PHE A 415 7.71 27.66 -17.60
C PHE A 415 9.14 27.58 -17.07
N LEU A 416 10.04 28.43 -17.57
CA LEU A 416 11.44 28.46 -17.13
C LEU A 416 11.55 28.80 -15.64
N LEU A 417 10.82 29.82 -15.17
CA LEU A 417 10.82 30.25 -13.77
C LEU A 417 10.25 29.16 -12.84
N THR A 418 9.12 28.57 -13.19
CA THR A 418 8.49 27.51 -12.37
C THR A 418 9.30 26.20 -12.38
N ARG A 419 9.96 25.87 -13.50
CA ARG A 419 10.89 24.73 -13.59
C ARG A 419 12.11 24.96 -12.71
N LEU A 420 12.74 26.13 -12.77
CA LEU A 420 13.88 26.48 -11.92
C LEU A 420 13.50 26.38 -10.43
N LEU A 421 12.39 27.00 -10.02
CA LEU A 421 11.91 26.95 -8.63
C LEU A 421 11.59 25.54 -8.14
N ARG A 422 11.30 24.57 -9.03
CA ARG A 422 11.13 23.15 -8.70
C ARG A 422 12.45 22.46 -8.46
N GLU A 423 13.37 22.57 -9.40
CA GLU A 423 14.69 21.91 -9.33
C GLU A 423 15.46 22.34 -8.07
N LEU A 424 15.26 23.58 -7.59
CA LEU A 424 15.81 24.09 -6.33
C LEU A 424 15.30 23.37 -5.06
N GLN A 425 14.16 22.66 -5.09
CA GLN A 425 13.55 22.04 -3.89
C GLN A 425 14.08 20.63 -3.57
N GLY A 426 14.57 19.90 -4.57
CA GLY A 426 14.98 18.50 -4.41
C GLY A 426 16.37 18.35 -3.78
N ALA A 427 16.65 17.17 -3.23
CA ALA A 427 18.01 16.80 -2.80
C ALA A 427 18.98 16.66 -3.99
N CYS A 428 18.48 16.20 -5.14
CA CYS A 428 19.21 16.12 -6.40
C CYS A 428 18.55 17.01 -7.48
N VAL A 429 19.37 17.43 -8.45
CA VAL A 429 19.05 18.33 -9.57
C VAL A 429 19.37 17.63 -10.89
N LEU A 430 18.79 18.10 -12.01
CA LEU A 430 19.00 17.53 -13.35
C LEU A 430 18.67 16.03 -13.42
N GLY A 431 17.51 15.65 -12.87
CA GLY A 431 17.03 14.27 -12.92
C GLY A 431 17.81 13.26 -12.06
N GLY A 432 18.64 13.73 -11.13
CA GLY A 432 19.39 12.86 -10.21
C GLY A 432 20.91 12.86 -10.42
N VAL A 433 21.41 13.53 -11.47
CA VAL A 433 22.85 13.55 -11.82
C VAL A 433 23.68 14.37 -10.83
N MET A 434 23.17 15.51 -10.35
CA MET A 434 23.90 16.40 -9.45
C MET A 434 23.22 16.54 -8.09
N LEU A 435 24.01 16.61 -7.02
CA LEU A 435 23.54 16.91 -5.67
C LEU A 435 23.28 18.41 -5.52
N ASN A 436 22.13 18.79 -4.95
CA ASN A 436 21.76 20.20 -4.76
C ASN A 436 22.71 20.85 -3.71
N PRO A 437 23.40 21.96 -4.03
CA PRO A 437 24.23 22.68 -3.06
C PRO A 437 23.39 23.48 -2.04
N LEU A 438 22.13 23.81 -2.36
CA LEU A 438 21.24 24.60 -1.51
C LEU A 438 20.39 23.75 -0.54
N TYR A 439 20.39 22.43 -0.72
CA TYR A 439 19.69 21.51 0.18
C TYR A 439 20.52 21.28 1.46
N PRO A 440 19.92 21.34 2.67
CA PRO A 440 20.68 21.24 3.91
C PRO A 440 21.28 19.84 4.11
N ARG A 441 22.59 19.80 4.38
CA ARG A 441 23.41 18.60 4.62
C ARG A 441 23.72 18.42 6.10
N ARG A 442 23.99 17.18 6.52
CA ARG A 442 24.37 16.79 7.91
C ARG A 442 23.43 17.40 8.96
N VAL A 443 22.18 16.91 9.04
CA VAL A 443 21.17 17.45 9.96
C VAL A 443 20.46 16.36 10.75
N THR A 444 21.00 16.06 11.93
CA THR A 444 20.46 15.10 12.90
C THR A 444 19.13 15.55 13.54
N THR A 445 18.95 16.85 13.76
CA THR A 445 17.80 17.39 14.50
C THR A 445 16.75 18.06 13.61
N ALA A 446 15.50 17.61 13.70
CA ALA A 446 14.35 18.14 12.94
C ALA A 446 14.15 19.67 13.06
N GLN A 447 14.52 20.29 14.18
CA GLN A 447 14.44 21.74 14.37
C GLN A 447 15.51 22.50 13.55
N ALA A 448 16.75 22.02 13.54
CA ALA A 448 17.82 22.60 12.73
C ALA A 448 17.50 22.46 11.22
N PHE A 449 16.91 21.33 10.81
CA PHE A 449 16.44 21.15 9.43
C PHE A 449 15.34 22.15 9.09
N ARG A 450 14.41 22.40 10.03
CA ARG A 450 13.35 23.38 9.86
C ARG A 450 13.84 24.83 9.75
N GLN A 451 14.98 25.16 10.36
CA GLN A 451 15.59 26.49 10.22
C GLN A 451 16.33 26.62 8.88
N LYS A 452 17.23 25.67 8.55
CA LYS A 452 17.99 25.70 7.28
C LYS A 452 17.09 25.65 6.03
N THR A 453 15.97 24.92 6.06
CA THR A 453 15.01 24.86 4.92
C THR A 453 14.12 26.10 4.73
N ARG A 454 14.25 27.17 5.54
CA ARG A 454 13.34 28.33 5.46
C ARG A 454 13.33 29.00 4.08
N GLY A 455 14.50 29.22 3.48
CA GLY A 455 14.63 29.81 2.13
C GLY A 455 13.97 28.94 1.05
N LEU A 456 14.24 27.62 1.07
CA LEU A 456 13.62 26.66 0.16
C LEU A 456 12.08 26.69 0.26
N ARG A 457 11.51 26.75 1.47
CA ARG A 457 10.05 26.87 1.61
C ARG A 457 9.48 28.15 1.02
N VAL A 458 10.18 29.29 1.11
CA VAL A 458 9.73 30.54 0.48
C VAL A 458 9.72 30.38 -1.04
N ALA A 459 10.78 29.83 -1.64
CA ALA A 459 10.82 29.52 -3.07
C ALA A 459 9.70 28.53 -3.50
N GLY A 460 9.40 27.53 -2.67
CA GLY A 460 8.31 26.58 -2.88
C GLY A 460 6.92 27.23 -2.81
N ILE A 461 6.71 28.18 -1.90
CA ILE A 461 5.48 28.98 -1.81
C ILE A 461 5.32 29.89 -3.03
N ILE A 462 6.40 30.57 -3.46
CA ILE A 462 6.39 31.39 -4.69
C ILE A 462 6.02 30.52 -5.90
N ARG A 463 6.65 29.36 -6.07
CA ARG A 463 6.29 28.40 -7.13
C ARG A 463 4.83 27.98 -7.05
N ARG A 464 4.32 27.67 -5.86
CA ARG A 464 2.92 27.27 -5.66
C ARG A 464 1.94 28.37 -6.05
N ILE A 465 2.22 29.63 -5.72
CA ILE A 465 1.41 30.78 -6.14
C ILE A 465 1.43 30.88 -7.67
N LEU A 466 2.63 30.83 -8.25
CA LEU A 466 2.86 30.95 -9.69
C LEU A 466 2.13 29.83 -10.48
N MET A 467 2.25 28.58 -10.05
CA MET A 467 1.64 27.40 -10.69
C MET A 467 0.14 27.24 -10.46
N ASN A 468 -0.39 27.59 -9.28
CA ASN A 468 -1.80 27.35 -8.98
C ASN A 468 -2.71 28.53 -9.36
N PHE A 469 -2.17 29.74 -9.45
CA PHE A 469 -2.95 30.95 -9.73
C PHE A 469 -2.54 31.65 -11.03
N VAL A 470 -1.26 31.91 -11.26
CA VAL A 470 -0.82 32.68 -12.44
C VAL A 470 -0.84 31.82 -13.72
N SER A 471 -0.22 30.64 -13.69
CA SER A 471 -0.16 29.76 -14.88
C SER A 471 -1.53 29.37 -15.44
N PRO A 472 -2.55 29.02 -14.64
CA PRO A 472 -3.84 28.63 -15.19
C PRO A 472 -4.55 29.77 -15.93
N LEU A 473 -4.50 30.99 -15.39
CA LEU A 473 -5.08 32.17 -16.02
C LEU A 473 -4.41 32.49 -17.36
N VAL A 474 -3.07 32.55 -17.40
CA VAL A 474 -2.32 32.78 -18.65
C VAL A 474 -2.55 31.67 -19.70
N MET A 475 -2.73 30.42 -19.28
CA MET A 475 -3.08 29.32 -20.20
C MET A 475 -4.53 29.40 -20.71
N ILE A 476 -5.47 29.87 -19.88
CA ILE A 476 -6.86 30.13 -20.29
C ILE A 476 -6.90 31.31 -21.28
N ALA A 477 -6.16 32.38 -21.01
CA ALA A 477 -5.98 33.50 -21.94
C ALA A 477 -5.49 33.00 -23.32
N PHE A 478 -4.42 32.20 -23.36
CA PHE A 478 -3.88 31.62 -24.58
C PHE A 478 -4.90 30.79 -25.39
N LEU A 479 -5.74 29.99 -24.71
CA LEU A 479 -6.78 29.18 -25.33
C LEU A 479 -8.03 29.99 -25.74
N SER A 480 -8.37 31.06 -25.02
CA SER A 480 -9.54 31.90 -25.28
C SER A 480 -9.41 32.80 -26.51
N VAL A 481 -8.17 33.09 -26.93
CA VAL A 481 -7.81 33.92 -28.09
C VAL A 481 -7.57 33.06 -29.34
N ASP A 482 -7.67 31.74 -29.23
CA ASP A 482 -7.29 30.80 -30.30
C ASP A 482 -8.29 30.76 -31.46
N GLU A 483 -7.79 30.92 -32.70
CA GLU A 483 -8.67 30.98 -33.89
C GLU A 483 -9.44 29.68 -34.17
N SER A 484 -8.99 28.53 -33.66
CA SER A 484 -9.69 27.25 -33.86
C SER A 484 -11.06 27.19 -33.16
N LEU A 485 -11.33 28.13 -32.24
CA LEU A 485 -12.67 28.37 -31.67
C LEU A 485 -13.74 28.72 -32.73
N LYS A 486 -13.35 29.13 -33.94
CA LYS A 486 -14.27 29.36 -35.06
C LYS A 486 -14.81 28.06 -35.68
N LYS A 487 -14.24 26.88 -35.35
CA LYS A 487 -14.55 25.57 -35.97
C LYS A 487 -14.99 24.47 -34.97
N VAL A 488 -15.48 24.83 -33.78
CA VAL A 488 -15.76 23.88 -32.66
C VAL A 488 -16.72 22.75 -33.00
N HIS A 489 -17.63 22.92 -33.98
CA HIS A 489 -18.51 21.84 -34.49
C HIS A 489 -17.78 20.70 -35.22
N THR A 490 -16.45 20.61 -35.09
CA THR A 490 -15.64 19.45 -35.46
C THR A 490 -15.38 18.61 -34.21
N ALA A 491 -15.74 17.32 -34.21
CA ALA A 491 -15.64 16.46 -33.03
C ALA A 491 -14.24 16.42 -32.40
N SER A 492 -13.18 16.46 -33.21
CA SER A 492 -11.79 16.52 -32.75
C SER A 492 -11.46 17.81 -31.97
N LEU A 493 -11.99 18.95 -32.40
CA LEU A 493 -11.81 20.24 -31.71
C LEU A 493 -12.66 20.30 -30.43
N ALA A 494 -13.90 19.79 -30.43
CA ALA A 494 -14.73 19.73 -29.21
C ALA A 494 -14.09 18.88 -28.10
N ILE A 495 -13.50 17.72 -28.46
CA ILE A 495 -12.69 16.89 -27.56
C ILE A 495 -11.43 17.65 -27.14
N GLY A 496 -10.73 18.27 -28.09
CA GLY A 496 -9.51 19.05 -27.86
C GLY A 496 -9.69 20.20 -26.85
N PHE A 497 -10.74 21.01 -26.99
CA PHE A 497 -11.04 22.10 -26.04
C PHE A 497 -11.43 21.57 -24.67
N THR A 498 -12.30 20.55 -24.61
CA THR A 498 -12.70 19.90 -23.36
C THR A 498 -11.47 19.39 -22.59
N ARG A 499 -10.54 18.74 -23.28
CA ARG A 499 -9.25 18.30 -22.74
C ARG A 499 -8.37 19.46 -22.30
N ALA A 500 -8.17 20.46 -23.16
CA ALA A 500 -7.21 21.54 -22.94
C ALA A 500 -7.57 22.38 -21.70
N PHE A 501 -8.82 22.84 -21.60
CA PHE A 501 -9.29 23.61 -20.44
C PHE A 501 -9.33 22.77 -19.15
N ARG A 502 -9.58 21.46 -19.22
CA ARG A 502 -9.43 20.59 -18.06
C ARG A 502 -7.98 20.43 -17.62
N MET A 503 -7.06 20.15 -18.54
CA MET A 503 -5.63 19.91 -18.25
C MET A 503 -4.96 21.09 -17.56
N VAL A 504 -5.38 22.33 -17.88
CA VAL A 504 -4.96 23.56 -17.19
C VAL A 504 -5.16 23.47 -15.68
N TRP A 505 -6.26 22.86 -15.23
CA TRP A 505 -6.57 22.66 -13.82
C TRP A 505 -6.05 21.32 -13.27
N GLN A 506 -6.27 20.22 -14.00
CA GLN A 506 -5.94 18.86 -13.55
C GLN A 506 -4.43 18.68 -13.33
N SER A 507 -3.60 19.26 -14.22
CA SER A 507 -2.14 19.15 -14.16
C SER A 507 -1.46 20.35 -14.87
N SER A 508 -1.61 21.54 -14.28
CA SER A 508 -1.09 22.82 -14.80
C SER A 508 0.38 22.78 -15.24
N GLU A 509 1.21 22.03 -14.52
CA GLU A 509 2.63 21.85 -14.82
C GLU A 509 2.90 21.08 -16.13
N ALA A 510 2.07 20.08 -16.45
CA ALA A 510 2.14 19.34 -17.71
C ALA A 510 1.46 20.11 -18.85
N ALA A 511 0.36 20.80 -18.57
CA ALA A 511 -0.30 21.68 -19.53
C ALA A 511 0.64 22.80 -19.99
N LEU A 512 1.35 23.46 -19.07
CA LEU A 512 2.29 24.54 -19.38
C LEU A 512 3.43 24.05 -20.29
N LEU A 513 4.00 22.88 -20.01
CA LEU A 513 5.00 22.24 -20.89
C LEU A 513 4.45 21.97 -22.30
N GLN A 514 3.22 21.45 -22.41
CA GLN A 514 2.58 21.14 -23.69
C GLN A 514 2.31 22.42 -24.51
N MET A 515 1.79 23.48 -23.86
CA MET A 515 1.58 24.78 -24.50
C MET A 515 2.89 25.39 -25.00
N VAL A 516 3.92 25.41 -24.15
CA VAL A 516 5.24 25.96 -24.49
C VAL A 516 5.86 25.20 -25.67
N LEU A 517 5.76 23.87 -25.71
CA LEU A 517 6.27 23.09 -26.83
C LEU A 517 5.50 23.37 -28.14
N VAL A 518 4.18 23.55 -28.09
CA VAL A 518 3.39 23.98 -29.26
C VAL A 518 3.79 25.39 -29.72
N VAL A 519 4.00 26.34 -28.80
CA VAL A 519 4.46 27.70 -29.12
C VAL A 519 5.85 27.68 -29.75
N ILE A 520 6.80 26.92 -29.19
CA ILE A 520 8.15 26.76 -29.76
C ILE A 520 8.10 26.16 -31.17
N ILE A 521 7.27 25.12 -31.40
CA ILE A 521 7.11 24.52 -32.73
C ILE A 521 6.55 25.53 -33.74
N ARG A 522 5.60 26.38 -33.34
CA ARG A 522 5.06 27.46 -34.20
C ARG A 522 6.13 28.49 -34.55
N LEU A 523 6.85 28.99 -33.54
CA LEU A 523 7.93 29.97 -33.71
C LEU A 523 9.09 29.43 -34.58
N ALA A 524 9.42 28.14 -34.46
CA ALA A 524 10.48 27.51 -35.24
C ALA A 524 10.05 27.06 -36.65
N GLY A 525 8.78 26.65 -36.83
CA GLY A 525 8.27 26.07 -38.08
C GLY A 525 7.85 27.10 -39.14
N GLY A 526 7.36 28.28 -38.72
CA GLY A 526 6.84 29.30 -39.62
C GLY A 526 5.82 28.74 -40.62
N HIS A 527 5.91 29.15 -41.89
CA HIS A 527 5.08 28.61 -42.98
C HIS A 527 5.51 27.21 -43.48
N ARG A 528 6.65 26.65 -43.03
CA ARG A 528 7.19 25.40 -43.60
C ARG A 528 6.42 24.14 -43.18
N VAL A 529 5.50 24.25 -42.23
CA VAL A 529 4.73 23.11 -41.69
C VAL A 529 3.21 23.38 -41.77
N ALA A 530 2.72 23.67 -42.99
CA ALA A 530 1.30 24.01 -43.24
C ALA A 530 0.32 23.00 -42.61
N CYS A 531 0.55 21.69 -42.84
CA CYS A 531 -0.26 20.59 -42.28
C CYS A 531 -0.32 20.60 -40.74
N TRP A 532 0.75 21.03 -40.04
CA TRP A 532 0.70 21.16 -38.58
C TRP A 532 -0.29 22.26 -38.16
N ASN A 533 -0.25 23.42 -38.82
CA ASN A 533 -1.10 24.56 -38.49
C ASN A 533 -2.58 24.29 -38.81
N GLU A 534 -2.88 23.48 -39.83
CA GLU A 534 -4.25 23.07 -40.19
C GLU A 534 -4.95 22.20 -39.14
N LEU A 535 -4.21 21.38 -38.37
CA LEU A 535 -4.77 20.49 -37.34
C LEU A 535 -5.47 21.23 -36.18
N GLY A 536 -5.17 22.52 -35.98
CA GLY A 536 -5.72 23.33 -34.89
C GLY A 536 -5.01 23.10 -33.54
N SER A 537 -4.95 24.16 -32.74
CA SER A 537 -4.13 24.25 -31.52
C SER A 537 -4.42 23.17 -30.49
N THR A 538 -5.68 22.78 -30.34
CA THR A 538 -6.10 21.79 -29.33
C THR A 538 -5.79 20.35 -29.74
N VAL A 539 -5.80 20.04 -31.04
CA VAL A 539 -5.34 18.73 -31.57
C VAL A 539 -3.82 18.64 -31.51
N GLN A 540 -3.10 19.72 -31.83
CA GLN A 540 -1.65 19.82 -31.62
C GLN A 540 -1.27 19.49 -30.16
N LEU A 541 -2.02 19.99 -29.17
CA LEU A 541 -1.79 19.68 -27.75
C LEU A 541 -2.07 18.20 -27.39
N ILE A 542 -3.03 17.53 -28.03
CA ILE A 542 -3.23 16.08 -27.88
C ILE A 542 -2.01 15.33 -28.41
N LEU A 543 -1.58 15.63 -29.63
CA LEU A 543 -0.44 14.99 -30.29
C LEU A 543 0.86 15.20 -29.49
N VAL A 544 1.16 16.44 -29.10
CA VAL A 544 2.32 16.77 -28.25
C VAL A 544 2.24 16.03 -26.91
N SER A 545 1.07 15.97 -26.28
CA SER A 545 0.91 15.24 -25.01
C SER A 545 1.15 13.74 -25.14
N LEU A 546 0.72 13.13 -26.26
CA LEU A 546 0.96 11.72 -26.53
C LEU A 546 2.44 11.47 -26.78
N VAL A 547 3.07 12.25 -27.65
CA VAL A 547 4.51 12.13 -27.97
C VAL A 547 5.37 12.32 -26.72
N VAL A 548 5.14 13.39 -25.93
CA VAL A 548 5.90 13.65 -24.69
C VAL A 548 5.75 12.49 -23.70
N ASN A 549 4.54 11.93 -23.54
CA ASN A 549 4.33 10.80 -22.64
C ASN A 549 4.99 9.51 -23.14
N ARG A 550 4.87 9.20 -24.43
CA ARG A 550 5.47 7.99 -25.04
C ARG A 550 6.99 8.06 -25.09
N VAL A 551 7.57 9.24 -25.33
CA VAL A 551 9.03 9.47 -25.20
C VAL A 551 9.47 9.33 -23.74
N SER A 552 8.73 9.87 -22.78
CA SER A 552 9.05 9.68 -21.36
C SER A 552 9.04 8.20 -20.95
N GLN A 553 8.02 7.44 -21.37
CA GLN A 553 7.95 6.00 -21.14
C GLN A 553 9.09 5.26 -21.84
N PHE A 554 9.44 5.60 -23.08
CA PHE A 554 10.59 5.02 -23.78
C PHE A 554 11.90 5.25 -23.02
N VAL A 555 12.16 6.46 -22.53
CA VAL A 555 13.37 6.79 -21.75
C VAL A 555 13.40 6.03 -20.41
N CYS A 556 12.28 5.92 -19.70
CA CYS A 556 12.19 5.11 -18.48
C CYS A 556 12.45 3.62 -18.76
N ASN A 557 11.79 3.05 -19.77
CA ASN A 557 11.93 1.65 -20.15
C ASN A 557 13.35 1.33 -20.63
N LEU A 558 13.99 2.24 -21.37
CA LEU A 558 15.38 2.14 -21.79
C LEU A 558 16.33 2.21 -20.59
N SER A 559 16.11 3.14 -19.64
CA SER A 559 16.90 3.24 -18.41
C SER A 559 16.81 1.97 -17.57
N PHE A 560 15.62 1.38 -17.43
CA PHE A 560 15.42 0.10 -16.76
C PHE A 560 16.13 -1.05 -17.49
N ALA A 561 15.99 -1.15 -18.81
CA ALA A 561 16.68 -2.18 -19.61
C ALA A 561 18.21 -2.08 -19.47
N LEU A 562 18.77 -0.87 -19.57
CA LEU A 562 20.19 -0.60 -19.37
C LEU A 562 20.64 -0.96 -17.94
N THR A 563 19.85 -0.63 -16.92
CA THR A 563 20.14 -1.00 -15.52
C THR A 563 20.26 -2.51 -15.38
N VAL A 564 19.26 -3.27 -15.87
CA VAL A 564 19.27 -4.75 -15.80
C VAL A 564 20.42 -5.35 -16.60
N LEU A 565 20.74 -4.80 -17.78
CA LEU A 565 21.90 -5.23 -18.58
C LEU A 565 23.22 -5.04 -17.79
N ILE A 566 23.41 -3.87 -17.18
CA ILE A 566 24.62 -3.56 -16.40
C ILE A 566 24.70 -4.44 -15.14
N THR A 567 23.63 -4.51 -14.33
CA THR A 567 23.65 -5.28 -13.07
C THR A 567 23.80 -6.78 -13.30
N SER A 568 23.32 -7.30 -14.44
CA SER A 568 23.54 -8.71 -14.82
C SER A 568 25.01 -9.10 -15.00
N TRP A 569 25.91 -8.11 -15.16
CA TRP A 569 27.35 -8.32 -15.25
C TRP A 569 28.10 -7.85 -14.00
N THR A 570 27.74 -6.69 -13.44
CA THR A 570 28.45 -6.11 -12.29
C THR A 570 28.12 -6.76 -10.96
N GLU A 571 26.87 -7.19 -10.75
CA GLU A 571 26.41 -7.69 -9.45
C GLU A 571 26.63 -9.21 -9.35
N SER A 572 27.51 -9.64 -8.44
CA SER A 572 27.90 -11.06 -8.30
C SER A 572 26.71 -11.99 -8.03
N LYS A 573 25.67 -11.50 -7.35
CA LYS A 573 24.42 -12.24 -7.08
C LYS A 573 23.48 -12.38 -8.27
N GLN A 574 23.64 -11.57 -9.32
CA GLN A 574 22.86 -11.63 -10.58
C GLN A 574 23.68 -12.25 -11.72
N ARG A 575 25.01 -12.16 -11.67
CA ARG A 575 25.93 -12.67 -12.69
C ARG A 575 25.84 -14.19 -12.83
N ARG A 576 25.51 -14.64 -14.04
CA ARG A 576 25.46 -16.05 -14.44
C ARG A 576 26.57 -16.38 -15.43
N GLN A 577 26.90 -17.67 -15.55
CA GLN A 577 27.87 -18.14 -16.54
C GLN A 577 27.52 -17.68 -17.98
N SER A 578 26.23 -17.67 -18.34
CA SER A 578 25.74 -17.23 -19.66
C SER A 578 25.57 -15.71 -19.82
N ALA A 579 25.88 -14.88 -18.81
CA ALA A 579 25.59 -13.45 -18.84
C ALA A 579 26.34 -12.73 -19.98
N GLY A 580 27.61 -13.07 -20.22
CA GLY A 580 28.40 -12.51 -21.33
C GLY A 580 27.80 -12.85 -22.71
N THR A 581 27.33 -14.09 -22.90
CA THR A 581 26.65 -14.52 -24.14
C THR A 581 25.33 -13.77 -24.34
N LEU A 582 24.52 -13.61 -23.28
CA LEU A 582 23.27 -12.85 -23.35
C LEU A 582 23.53 -11.36 -23.64
N LEU A 583 24.59 -10.77 -23.07
CA LEU A 583 24.96 -9.39 -23.34
C LEU A 583 25.41 -9.21 -24.80
N ALA A 584 26.19 -10.15 -25.35
CA ALA A 584 26.57 -10.17 -26.76
C ALA A 584 25.37 -10.34 -27.71
N ILE A 585 24.40 -11.20 -27.34
CA ILE A 585 23.14 -11.35 -28.10
C ILE A 585 22.32 -10.05 -28.09
N ASN A 586 22.19 -9.37 -26.95
CA ASN A 586 21.49 -8.08 -26.88
C ASN A 586 22.23 -6.98 -27.68
N ALA A 587 23.56 -7.00 -27.71
CA ALA A 587 24.34 -6.08 -28.54
C ALA A 587 24.10 -6.34 -30.05
N ALA A 588 24.13 -7.60 -30.47
CA ALA A 588 23.87 -8.00 -31.86
C ALA A 588 22.40 -7.73 -32.29
N LEU A 589 21.45 -7.95 -31.39
CA LEU A 589 20.01 -7.74 -31.60
C LEU A 589 19.52 -6.37 -31.08
N CYS A 590 20.42 -5.39 -30.92
CA CYS A 590 20.08 -4.07 -30.39
C CYS A 590 18.89 -3.38 -31.10
N PRO A 591 18.75 -3.43 -32.45
CA PRO A 591 17.55 -2.89 -33.11
C PRO A 591 16.24 -3.58 -32.69
N VAL A 592 16.29 -4.89 -32.43
CA VAL A 592 15.13 -5.66 -31.94
C VAL A 592 14.81 -5.29 -30.49
N LEU A 593 15.83 -5.16 -29.64
CA LEU A 593 15.67 -4.70 -28.26
C LEU A 593 15.05 -3.29 -28.20
N LEU A 594 15.55 -2.34 -29.00
CA LEU A 594 14.97 -1.01 -29.11
C LEU A 594 13.53 -1.05 -29.65
N GLY A 595 13.23 -1.96 -30.59
CA GLY A 595 11.87 -2.23 -31.05
C GLY A 595 10.94 -2.74 -29.96
N VAL A 596 11.40 -3.65 -29.10
CA VAL A 596 10.65 -4.15 -27.93
C VAL A 596 10.41 -3.03 -26.91
N VAL A 597 11.43 -2.23 -26.59
CA VAL A 597 11.32 -1.08 -25.68
C VAL A 597 10.35 -0.03 -26.24
N ALA A 598 10.42 0.26 -27.54
CA ALA A 598 9.50 1.17 -28.24
C ALA A 598 8.06 0.64 -28.26
N LEU A 599 7.84 -0.65 -28.54
CA LEU A 599 6.52 -1.27 -28.50
C LEU A 599 5.91 -1.22 -27.09
N SER A 600 6.71 -1.51 -26.07
CA SER A 600 6.32 -1.38 -24.66
C SER A 600 5.90 0.05 -24.31
N ALA A 601 6.66 1.06 -24.76
CA ALA A 601 6.32 2.45 -24.55
C ALA A 601 5.05 2.87 -25.33
N LEU A 602 4.92 2.51 -26.61
CA LEU A 602 3.76 2.80 -27.46
C LEU A 602 2.45 2.28 -26.86
N LEU A 603 2.47 1.07 -26.32
CA LEU A 603 1.34 0.42 -25.66
C LEU A 603 1.14 0.87 -24.20
N SER A 604 2.01 1.71 -23.62
CA SER A 604 2.07 1.97 -22.17
C SER A 604 2.01 0.68 -21.35
N ALA A 605 2.79 -0.30 -21.78
CA ALA A 605 2.94 -1.60 -21.15
C ALA A 605 4.30 -1.71 -20.43
N PRO A 606 4.38 -2.49 -19.33
CA PRO A 606 5.62 -2.68 -18.59
C PRO A 606 6.61 -3.55 -19.36
N LEU A 607 7.90 -3.29 -19.18
CA LEU A 607 8.97 -4.12 -19.76
C LEU A 607 9.35 -5.23 -18.77
N LEU A 608 9.24 -6.50 -19.18
CA LEU A 608 9.43 -7.66 -18.29
C LEU A 608 10.76 -8.39 -18.60
N PRO A 609 11.70 -8.50 -17.64
CA PRO A 609 12.89 -9.35 -17.79
C PRO A 609 12.54 -10.82 -17.51
N LEU A 610 12.67 -11.68 -18.52
CA LEU A 610 12.32 -13.10 -18.47
C LEU A 610 13.18 -13.84 -17.43
N PHE A 611 12.56 -14.36 -16.36
CA PHE A 611 13.26 -15.03 -15.24
C PHE A 611 14.44 -14.22 -14.66
N THR A 612 14.30 -12.89 -14.60
CA THR A 612 15.36 -11.92 -14.21
C THR A 612 16.63 -11.98 -15.07
N LEU A 613 16.59 -12.59 -16.25
CA LEU A 613 17.65 -12.50 -17.25
C LEU A 613 17.55 -11.17 -18.00
N PRO A 614 18.63 -10.68 -18.61
CA PRO A 614 18.61 -9.57 -19.57
C PRO A 614 17.99 -10.00 -20.92
N VAL A 615 16.76 -10.51 -20.88
CA VAL A 615 15.95 -10.87 -22.06
C VAL A 615 14.57 -10.27 -21.81
N PHE A 616 14.20 -9.26 -22.61
CA PHE A 616 13.05 -8.42 -22.33
C PHE A 616 11.84 -8.80 -23.19
N LEU A 617 10.67 -8.89 -22.57
CA LEU A 617 9.38 -9.07 -23.21
C LEU A 617 8.50 -7.86 -22.93
N VAL A 618 7.61 -7.52 -23.87
CA VAL A 618 6.54 -6.54 -23.60
C VAL A 618 5.49 -7.23 -22.75
N GLY A 619 5.25 -6.76 -21.53
CA GLY A 619 4.12 -7.21 -20.71
C GLY A 619 2.79 -6.72 -21.28
N PHE A 620 1.69 -7.13 -20.66
CA PHE A 620 0.37 -6.71 -21.14
C PHE A 620 0.01 -5.26 -20.75
N PRO A 621 -0.68 -4.50 -21.63
CA PRO A 621 -1.25 -3.19 -21.29
C PRO A 621 -2.21 -3.28 -20.10
N ARG A 622 -2.00 -2.45 -19.08
CA ARG A 622 -2.77 -2.43 -17.83
C ARG A 622 -2.85 -1.00 -17.26
N PRO A 623 -3.88 -0.65 -16.48
CA PRO A 623 -3.96 0.66 -15.84
C PRO A 623 -2.74 0.96 -14.96
N LEU A 624 -2.40 2.24 -14.79
CA LEU A 624 -1.24 2.72 -14.03
C LEU A 624 -1.25 2.33 -12.54
N ARG A 625 -2.43 1.98 -11.99
CA ARG A 625 -2.53 1.39 -10.65
C ARG A 625 -1.88 -0.01 -10.63
N SER A 626 -0.77 -0.15 -9.92
CA SER A 626 0.04 -1.38 -9.91
C SER A 626 -0.68 -2.60 -9.30
N TRP A 627 -1.75 -2.38 -8.54
CA TRP A 627 -2.51 -3.45 -7.86
C TRP A 627 -4.00 -3.42 -8.28
N PRO A 628 -4.61 -4.58 -8.55
CA PRO A 628 -6.02 -4.65 -8.97
C PRO A 628 -7.00 -4.35 -7.83
N GLY A 629 -6.63 -4.76 -6.61
CA GLY A 629 -7.45 -4.66 -5.40
C GLY A 629 -7.56 -3.25 -4.82
N THR A 630 -8.51 -3.07 -3.91
CA THR A 630 -8.78 -1.79 -3.26
C THR A 630 -7.54 -1.29 -2.49
N PRO A 631 -7.09 -0.04 -2.69
CA PRO A 631 -6.00 0.53 -1.90
C PRO A 631 -6.30 0.44 -0.40
N GLY A 632 -5.31 0.02 0.39
CA GLY A 632 -5.44 -0.16 1.84
C GLY A 632 -5.81 -1.57 2.32
N THR A 633 -6.14 -2.53 1.45
CA THR A 633 -6.26 -3.94 1.86
C THR A 633 -4.88 -4.58 1.99
N ALA A 634 -4.44 -4.81 3.23
CA ALA A 634 -3.21 -5.53 3.57
C ALA A 634 -3.54 -6.63 4.60
N CYS A 635 -2.70 -7.66 4.69
CA CYS A 635 -2.81 -8.66 5.75
C CYS A 635 -2.45 -7.99 7.10
N PRO A 636 -3.29 -8.07 8.15
CA PRO A 636 -2.97 -7.49 9.44
C PRO A 636 -1.86 -8.29 10.14
N CYS A 637 -0.69 -7.68 10.31
CA CYS A 637 0.39 -8.20 11.14
C CYS A 637 0.50 -7.40 12.46
N PRO A 638 1.23 -7.87 13.48
CA PRO A 638 1.45 -7.13 14.73
C PRO A 638 1.96 -5.70 14.52
N ASP A 639 2.82 -5.49 13.52
CA ASP A 639 3.42 -4.18 13.23
C ASP A 639 2.51 -3.20 12.48
N SER A 640 1.37 -3.68 11.97
CA SER A 640 0.42 -2.86 11.19
C SER A 640 -0.05 -1.61 11.94
N VAL A 641 -0.09 -1.67 13.28
CA VAL A 641 -0.45 -0.57 14.17
C VAL A 641 0.57 0.59 14.09
N TYR A 642 1.87 0.29 14.06
CA TYR A 642 2.90 1.33 13.91
C TYR A 642 2.79 2.02 12.54
N TYR A 643 2.52 1.24 11.49
CA TYR A 643 2.24 1.77 10.16
C TYR A 643 0.96 2.63 10.15
N GLN A 644 -0.10 2.23 10.86
CA GLN A 644 -1.34 3.00 10.99
C GLN A 644 -1.13 4.37 11.67
N GLN A 645 -0.33 4.42 12.75
CA GLN A 645 0.08 5.66 13.42
C GLN A 645 0.90 6.55 12.48
N LEU A 646 1.95 5.97 11.88
CA LEU A 646 2.87 6.66 10.99
C LEU A 646 2.18 7.23 9.75
N CYS A 647 1.26 6.49 9.11
CA CYS A 647 0.58 6.93 7.89
C CYS A 647 -0.16 8.27 8.06
N LYS A 648 -0.83 8.50 9.20
CA LYS A 648 -1.54 9.76 9.49
C LYS A 648 -0.57 10.95 9.54
N ARG A 649 0.56 10.79 10.24
CA ARG A 649 1.60 11.84 10.37
C ARG A 649 2.35 12.05 9.07
N LEU A 650 2.67 10.97 8.36
CA LEU A 650 3.35 11.00 7.08
C LEU A 650 2.53 11.71 6.01
N ALA A 651 1.23 11.42 5.89
CA ALA A 651 0.33 12.14 4.96
C ALA A 651 0.30 13.66 5.24
N SER A 652 0.30 14.06 6.53
CA SER A 652 0.39 15.46 6.92
C SER A 652 1.73 16.13 6.57
N ALA A 653 2.83 15.39 6.54
CA ALA A 653 4.15 15.90 6.17
C ALA A 653 4.39 15.92 4.65
N ILE A 654 3.86 14.91 3.93
CA ILE A 654 3.91 14.81 2.47
C ILE A 654 3.11 15.93 1.82
N ARG A 655 1.93 16.30 2.33
CA ARG A 655 1.06 17.34 1.76
C ARG A 655 1.80 18.66 1.42
N PRO A 656 2.47 19.36 2.35
CA PRO A 656 3.22 20.58 2.03
C PRO A 656 4.46 20.32 1.16
N ALA A 657 5.11 19.16 1.31
CA ALA A 657 6.30 18.82 0.53
C ALA A 657 5.97 18.54 -0.96
N LEU A 658 4.83 17.91 -1.26
CA LEU A 658 4.28 17.78 -2.62
C LEU A 658 3.82 19.14 -3.17
N ALA A 659 3.18 19.97 -2.36
CA ALA A 659 2.65 21.27 -2.80
C ALA A 659 3.77 22.28 -3.15
N ASN A 660 4.89 22.25 -2.42
CA ASN A 660 6.12 22.97 -2.79
C ASN A 660 6.90 22.23 -3.90
N GLY A 661 6.66 20.92 -4.01
CA GLY A 661 7.19 19.98 -4.99
C GLY A 661 8.67 19.63 -4.79
N ALA A 662 9.04 19.29 -3.56
CA ALA A 662 10.31 18.65 -3.20
C ALA A 662 10.45 17.20 -3.74
N PHE A 663 9.35 16.60 -4.19
CA PHE A 663 9.27 15.29 -4.84
C PHE A 663 9.45 15.37 -6.38
N GLY A 664 9.94 16.50 -6.91
CA GLY A 664 10.09 16.72 -8.34
C GLY A 664 8.75 16.74 -9.10
N SER A 665 8.72 16.11 -10.28
CA SER A 665 7.52 15.95 -11.13
C SER A 665 6.68 14.75 -10.71
N CYS A 666 5.96 14.89 -9.59
CA CYS A 666 5.09 13.86 -9.04
C CYS A 666 3.85 13.61 -9.92
N THR A 667 3.82 12.48 -10.64
CA THR A 667 2.72 12.08 -11.54
C THR A 667 1.94 10.89 -11.00
N PRO A 668 0.67 10.67 -11.39
CA PRO A 668 -0.01 9.39 -11.14
C PRO A 668 0.81 8.22 -11.70
N GLY A 669 0.95 7.15 -10.93
CA GLY A 669 1.89 6.05 -11.21
C GLY A 669 3.30 6.26 -10.66
N SER A 670 3.63 7.42 -10.08
CA SER A 670 4.93 7.62 -9.40
C SER A 670 5.01 6.81 -8.10
N HIS A 671 6.17 6.20 -7.86
CA HIS A 671 6.47 5.40 -6.69
C HIS A 671 7.60 6.00 -5.86
N TYR A 672 7.45 5.97 -4.53
CA TYR A 672 8.43 6.47 -3.59
C TYR A 672 8.67 5.45 -2.47
N LEU A 673 9.94 5.32 -2.07
CA LEU A 673 10.38 4.46 -1.00
C LEU A 673 10.74 5.33 0.21
N GLY A 674 9.96 5.20 1.29
CA GLY A 674 10.29 5.77 2.59
C GLY A 674 11.05 4.76 3.44
N ARG A 675 12.11 5.20 4.12
CA ARG A 675 12.88 4.36 5.04
C ARG A 675 13.09 5.05 6.38
N PHE A 676 13.00 4.26 7.45
CA PHE A 676 13.33 4.67 8.80
C PHE A 676 13.63 3.42 9.66
N GLN A 677 14.88 3.30 10.15
CA GLN A 677 15.34 2.12 10.90
C GLN A 677 14.96 0.80 10.17
N GLY A 678 14.40 -0.19 10.87
CA GLY A 678 13.92 -1.44 10.28
C GLY A 678 12.63 -1.32 9.46
N ARG A 679 11.99 -0.13 9.38
CA ARG A 679 10.71 0.06 8.67
C ARG A 679 10.91 0.57 7.25
N LEU A 680 10.32 -0.16 6.30
CA LEU A 680 10.20 0.27 4.90
C LEU A 680 8.75 0.63 4.55
N LEU A 681 8.58 1.66 3.74
CA LEU A 681 7.30 2.26 3.36
C LEU A 681 7.23 2.40 1.84
N TRP A 682 6.20 1.83 1.25
CA TRP A 682 5.91 1.98 -0.17
C TRP A 682 4.79 2.99 -0.39
N ILE A 683 5.11 4.11 -1.03
CA ILE A 683 4.16 5.19 -1.30
C ILE A 683 3.93 5.24 -2.81
N SER A 684 2.68 5.06 -3.24
CA SER A 684 2.28 5.13 -4.66
C SER A 684 1.26 6.24 -4.88
N VAL A 685 1.46 7.05 -5.91
CA VAL A 685 0.56 8.14 -6.30
C VAL A 685 -0.52 7.56 -7.21
N LEU A 686 -1.76 7.51 -6.73
CA LEU A 686 -2.86 6.92 -7.50
C LEU A 686 -3.54 7.95 -8.40
N GLU A 687 -3.73 9.17 -7.90
CA GLU A 687 -4.55 10.19 -8.56
C GLU A 687 -4.09 11.59 -8.12
N ARG A 688 -4.03 12.54 -9.06
CA ARG A 688 -3.66 13.94 -8.81
C ARG A 688 -4.62 14.90 -9.53
N GLY A 689 -5.04 15.95 -8.86
CA GLY A 689 -5.86 17.02 -9.44
C GLY A 689 -5.54 18.39 -8.85
N TYR A 690 -6.45 19.35 -9.02
CA TYR A 690 -6.24 20.72 -8.59
C TYR A 690 -6.29 20.81 -7.06
N GLY A 691 -5.14 21.00 -6.43
CA GLY A 691 -5.02 21.12 -4.97
C GLY A 691 -5.12 19.82 -4.16
N TYR A 692 -5.38 18.67 -4.80
CA TYR A 692 -5.46 17.36 -4.13
C TYR A 692 -4.56 16.29 -4.77
N CYS A 693 -4.18 15.30 -3.97
CA CYS A 693 -3.41 14.13 -4.37
C CYS A 693 -3.84 12.94 -3.52
N THR A 694 -4.18 11.82 -4.16
CA THR A 694 -4.50 10.55 -3.51
C THR A 694 -3.28 9.65 -3.56
N ILE A 695 -2.71 9.37 -2.38
CA ILE A 695 -1.58 8.45 -2.22
C ILE A 695 -2.02 7.19 -1.49
N ASN A 696 -1.42 6.07 -1.85
CA ASN A 696 -1.55 4.80 -1.15
C ASN A 696 -0.22 4.49 -0.48
N ILE A 697 -0.24 4.38 0.85
CA ILE A 697 0.93 4.08 1.70
C ILE A 697 0.76 2.66 2.20
N LYS A 698 1.70 1.77 1.85
CA LYS A 698 1.81 0.41 2.39
C LYS A 698 3.06 0.33 3.28
N GLY A 699 2.91 -0.24 4.47
CA GLY A 699 4.06 -0.80 5.18
C GLY A 699 4.49 -2.09 4.49
N LEU A 700 5.78 -2.38 4.51
CA LEU A 700 6.33 -3.69 4.16
C LEU A 700 6.75 -4.42 5.44
N GLU A 701 7.09 -5.69 5.32
CA GLU A 701 7.59 -6.51 6.44
C GLU A 701 8.85 -5.87 7.08
N LEU A 702 8.98 -6.03 8.40
CA LEU A 702 10.19 -5.63 9.11
C LEU A 702 11.35 -6.59 8.82
N GLN A 703 12.56 -6.15 9.13
CA GLN A 703 13.78 -6.78 8.64
C GLN A 703 14.20 -7.97 9.50
N GLU A 704 13.61 -9.14 9.22
CA GLU A 704 13.89 -10.39 9.95
C GLU A 704 14.96 -11.26 9.28
N THR A 705 15.22 -11.11 7.96
CA THR A 705 16.17 -11.98 7.24
C THR A 705 17.47 -11.26 6.87
N SER A 706 18.57 -12.02 6.80
CA SER A 706 19.89 -11.52 6.38
C SER A 706 19.91 -10.94 4.96
N CYS A 707 19.02 -11.40 4.07
CA CYS A 707 18.84 -10.80 2.76
C CYS A 707 18.24 -9.40 2.87
N HIS A 708 17.23 -9.20 3.73
CA HIS A 708 16.64 -7.88 3.97
C HIS A 708 17.68 -6.91 4.52
N THR A 709 18.59 -7.35 5.40
CA THR A 709 19.68 -6.51 5.94
C THR A 709 20.66 -6.01 4.86
N VAL A 710 21.00 -6.85 3.87
CA VAL A 710 21.90 -6.45 2.78
C VAL A 710 21.23 -5.44 1.85
N GLU A 711 19.96 -5.66 1.49
CA GLU A 711 19.19 -4.70 0.69
C GLU A 711 18.98 -3.38 1.43
N ALA A 712 18.70 -3.44 2.73
CA ALA A 712 18.57 -2.29 3.61
C ALA A 712 19.84 -1.42 3.64
N ARG A 713 20.99 -2.04 3.89
CA ARG A 713 22.30 -1.39 3.88
C ARG A 713 22.57 -0.70 2.55
N ARG A 714 22.22 -1.34 1.42
CA ARG A 714 22.39 -0.73 0.10
C ARG A 714 21.49 0.49 -0.13
N VAL A 715 20.31 0.53 0.50
CA VAL A 715 19.43 1.72 0.48
C VAL A 715 19.99 2.82 1.39
N ASP A 716 20.57 2.47 2.54
CA ASP A 716 21.21 3.43 3.46
C ASP A 716 22.46 4.07 2.84
N GLU A 717 23.32 3.29 2.17
CA GLU A 717 24.47 3.81 1.40
C GLU A 717 24.05 4.89 0.38
N VAL A 718 22.91 4.72 -0.29
CA VAL A 718 22.36 5.70 -1.24
C VAL A 718 21.87 6.97 -0.52
N PHE A 719 21.34 6.84 0.70
CA PHE A 719 20.92 7.98 1.51
C PHE A 719 22.10 8.75 2.09
N GLU A 720 23.08 8.07 2.70
CA GLU A 720 24.32 8.67 3.23
C GLU A 720 25.08 9.41 2.12
N GLY A 721 25.18 8.79 0.94
CA GLY A 721 25.78 9.35 -0.26
C GLY A 721 25.12 10.64 -0.76
N ALA A 722 23.85 10.90 -0.43
CA ALA A 722 23.12 12.10 -0.84
C ALA A 722 22.92 13.15 0.26
N PHE A 723 22.83 12.74 1.53
CA PHE A 723 22.46 13.63 2.65
C PHE A 723 23.61 13.99 3.60
N ASP A 724 24.58 13.09 3.81
CA ASP A 724 25.57 13.23 4.90
C ASP A 724 27.03 13.34 4.43
N HIS A 725 27.35 12.82 3.23
CA HIS A 725 28.57 13.01 2.43
C HIS A 725 29.86 13.26 3.23
N VAL A 726 30.64 12.19 3.46
CA VAL A 726 32.03 12.27 3.92
C VAL A 726 32.86 13.04 2.89
N GLU A 727 33.75 13.93 3.35
CA GLU A 727 34.55 14.78 2.48
C GLU A 727 35.56 13.97 1.66
N ARG A 728 35.32 13.89 0.34
CA ARG A 728 36.23 13.23 -0.60
C ARG A 728 37.28 14.22 -1.13
N PRO A 729 38.57 13.86 -1.15
CA PRO A 729 39.61 14.70 -1.74
C PRO A 729 39.47 14.75 -3.27
N GLY A 730 39.24 15.96 -3.81
CA GLY A 730 39.14 16.20 -5.25
C GLY A 730 38.06 17.23 -5.62
N GLN A 731 38.44 18.48 -5.87
CA GLN A 731 37.53 19.63 -5.94
C GLN A 731 36.51 19.61 -7.10
N CYS A 732 36.74 18.87 -8.19
CA CYS A 732 35.92 18.98 -9.41
C CYS A 732 34.69 18.06 -9.45
N PHE A 733 34.68 16.95 -8.71
CA PHE A 733 33.64 15.90 -8.81
C PHE A 733 32.71 15.83 -7.59
N GLN A 734 32.83 16.74 -6.60
CA GLN A 734 32.07 16.72 -5.34
C GLN A 734 30.54 16.96 -5.47
N LEU A 735 30.07 17.48 -6.61
CA LEU A 735 28.62 17.71 -6.83
C LEU A 735 27.94 16.59 -7.64
N LEU A 736 28.66 15.60 -8.16
CA LEU A 736 28.07 14.48 -8.88
C LEU A 736 27.51 13.45 -7.90
N ASN A 737 26.28 13.00 -8.14
CA ASN A 737 25.68 11.92 -7.37
C ASN A 737 26.39 10.60 -7.70
N PRO A 738 27.04 9.91 -6.74
CA PRO A 738 27.70 8.63 -6.99
C PRO A 738 26.72 7.52 -7.42
N HIS A 739 25.42 7.71 -7.17
CA HIS A 739 24.35 6.76 -7.43
C HIS A 739 23.37 7.25 -8.51
N TRP A 740 23.81 8.14 -9.42
CA TRP A 740 22.95 8.70 -10.47
C TRP A 740 22.32 7.65 -11.40
N GLY A 741 22.99 6.51 -11.60
CA GLY A 741 22.50 5.37 -12.39
C GLY A 741 21.65 4.36 -11.60
N ASN A 742 21.39 4.60 -10.31
CA ASN A 742 20.54 3.72 -9.52
C ASN A 742 19.05 4.02 -9.76
N VAL A 743 18.22 2.98 -9.64
CA VAL A 743 16.74 3.07 -9.73
C VAL A 743 16.13 3.96 -8.62
N LEU A 744 16.85 4.10 -7.50
CA LEU A 744 16.49 4.96 -6.37
C LEU A 744 17.16 6.33 -6.50
N THR A 745 16.33 7.38 -6.57
CA THR A 745 16.78 8.78 -6.61
C THR A 745 16.36 9.54 -5.34
N PRO A 746 17.32 10.01 -4.53
CA PRO A 746 17.04 10.79 -3.32
C PRO A 746 16.23 12.06 -3.60
N CYS A 747 15.09 12.19 -2.93
CA CYS A 747 14.15 13.29 -3.13
C CYS A 747 14.19 14.28 -1.97
N SER A 748 13.83 13.83 -0.77
CA SER A 748 13.65 14.72 0.39
C SER A 748 13.66 13.94 1.71
N VAL A 749 13.70 14.70 2.82
CA VAL A 749 13.65 14.18 4.19
C VAL A 749 12.52 14.89 4.94
N LEU A 750 11.61 14.12 5.55
CA LEU A 750 10.42 14.63 6.22
C LEU A 750 10.48 14.43 7.74
N PRO A 751 10.44 15.50 8.56
CA PRO A 751 10.39 15.36 10.01
C PRO A 751 9.00 14.92 10.49
N ILE A 752 8.88 13.71 11.01
CA ILE A 752 7.64 13.09 11.52
C ILE A 752 7.81 12.60 12.98
N ARG A 753 6.71 12.41 13.71
CA ARG A 753 6.72 11.81 15.06
C ARG A 753 6.29 10.36 14.95
N VAL A 754 7.18 9.43 15.28
CA VAL A 754 7.00 7.98 15.12
C VAL A 754 7.75 7.22 16.20
N TYR A 755 7.28 6.03 16.56
CA TYR A 755 7.98 5.16 17.51
C TYR A 755 9.27 4.62 16.89
N SER A 756 10.38 4.74 17.61
CA SER A 756 11.63 4.02 17.34
C SER A 756 11.46 2.56 17.71
N ASP A 757 11.99 1.64 16.89
CA ASP A 757 12.12 0.22 17.24
C ASP A 757 13.53 -0.05 17.79
N ALA A 758 13.85 0.65 18.89
CA ALA A 758 15.06 0.36 19.65
C ALA A 758 14.80 -0.88 20.52
N GLN A 759 15.68 -1.87 20.39
CA GLN A 759 15.67 -3.09 21.18
C GLN A 759 16.95 -3.16 22.01
N ASN A 760 16.80 -3.19 23.33
CA ASN A 760 17.92 -3.41 24.24
C ASN A 760 17.92 -4.87 24.68
N VAL A 761 19.11 -5.47 24.66
CA VAL A 761 19.37 -6.81 25.22
C VAL A 761 19.50 -6.70 26.74
N LEU A 762 18.79 -7.56 27.48
CA LEU A 762 18.75 -7.54 28.95
C LEU A 762 19.64 -8.60 29.63
N THR A 763 20.50 -9.28 28.88
CA THR A 763 21.42 -10.27 29.47
C THR A 763 22.40 -9.60 30.43
N GLY A 764 22.66 -10.25 31.56
CA GLY A 764 23.42 -9.68 32.68
C GLY A 764 22.64 -8.67 33.53
N ILE A 765 21.55 -8.07 33.03
CA ILE A 765 20.63 -7.29 33.88
C ILE A 765 19.67 -8.26 34.59
N ILE A 766 18.92 -9.05 33.82
CA ILE A 766 17.92 -9.98 34.38
C ILE A 766 18.56 -11.26 34.93
N ASP A 767 19.77 -11.60 34.48
CA ASP A 767 20.49 -12.78 34.98
C ASP A 767 21.24 -12.53 36.31
N SER A 768 21.34 -11.27 36.74
CA SER A 768 22.03 -10.90 37.98
C SER A 768 21.17 -11.21 39.21
N PRO A 769 21.67 -12.00 40.19
CA PRO A 769 20.90 -12.36 41.38
C PRO A 769 20.61 -11.14 42.26
N ASP A 770 21.51 -10.14 42.29
CA ASP A 770 21.35 -8.92 43.08
C ASP A 770 20.19 -8.06 42.55
N HIS A 771 20.11 -7.93 41.22
CA HIS A 771 19.00 -7.25 40.53
C HIS A 771 17.66 -7.98 40.78
N LEU A 772 17.65 -9.31 40.69
CA LEU A 772 16.45 -10.11 40.95
C LEU A 772 16.01 -10.07 42.42
N HIS A 773 16.93 -9.87 43.37
CA HIS A 773 16.60 -9.59 44.77
C HIS A 773 16.01 -8.18 44.94
N GLN A 774 16.58 -7.17 44.28
CA GLN A 774 16.08 -5.79 44.28
C GLN A 774 14.66 -5.69 43.70
N LEU A 775 14.35 -6.46 42.65
CA LEU A 775 13.01 -6.54 42.04
C LEU A 775 11.91 -6.91 43.05
N ASN A 776 12.18 -7.78 44.03
CA ASN A 776 11.22 -8.12 45.09
C ASN A 776 10.91 -6.92 45.99
N SER A 777 11.94 -6.16 46.38
CA SER A 777 11.77 -4.94 47.19
C SER A 777 10.98 -3.87 46.43
N ASP A 778 11.27 -3.69 45.15
CA ASP A 778 10.63 -2.68 44.31
C ASP A 778 9.22 -3.08 43.87
N PHE A 779 8.92 -4.37 43.75
CA PHE A 779 7.55 -4.85 43.57
C PHE A 779 6.65 -4.49 44.75
N LEU A 780 7.12 -4.64 45.99
CA LEU A 780 6.38 -4.21 47.18
C LEU A 780 6.10 -2.70 47.16
N LYS A 781 7.11 -1.88 46.83
CA LYS A 781 6.97 -0.42 46.75
C LYS A 781 5.98 0.02 45.66
N THR A 782 6.09 -0.56 44.46
CA THR A 782 5.20 -0.24 43.33
C THR A 782 3.76 -0.68 43.57
N LEU A 783 3.54 -1.83 44.22
CA LEU A 783 2.20 -2.31 44.56
C LEU A 783 1.52 -1.42 45.60
N VAL A 784 2.24 -1.01 46.66
CA VAL A 784 1.75 -0.03 47.64
C VAL A 784 1.30 1.28 46.96
N TRP A 785 2.14 1.83 46.08
CA TRP A 785 1.85 3.09 45.39
C TRP A 785 0.64 2.98 44.43
N ILE A 786 0.53 1.88 43.66
CA ILE A 786 -0.64 1.64 42.78
C ILE A 786 -1.94 1.49 43.58
N LEU A 787 -1.92 0.76 44.70
CA LEU A 787 -3.12 0.57 45.53
C LEU A 787 -3.57 1.87 46.22
N LEU A 788 -2.63 2.71 46.68
CA LEU A 788 -2.95 4.05 47.20
C LEU A 788 -3.53 4.96 46.11
N ARG A 789 -2.92 5.00 44.92
CA ARG A 789 -3.38 5.86 43.80
C ARG A 789 -4.70 5.37 43.19
N TYR A 790 -5.01 4.07 43.28
CA TYR A 790 -6.32 3.51 42.93
C TYR A 790 -7.44 4.10 43.81
N CYS A 791 -7.24 4.14 45.13
CA CYS A 791 -8.23 4.71 46.06
C CYS A 791 -8.52 6.20 45.73
N VAL A 792 -7.48 6.99 45.45
CA VAL A 792 -7.61 8.39 45.02
C VAL A 792 -8.40 8.55 43.71
N GLN A 793 -8.21 7.64 42.75
CA GLN A 793 -8.94 7.66 41.47
C GLN A 793 -10.42 7.34 41.64
N GLU A 794 -10.76 6.32 42.44
CA GLU A 794 -12.16 5.98 42.75
C GLU A 794 -12.89 7.11 43.48
N LEU A 795 -12.26 7.78 44.44
CA LEU A 795 -12.82 8.98 45.08
C LEU A 795 -13.14 10.09 44.07
N THR A 796 -12.23 10.33 43.12
CA THR A 796 -12.39 11.36 42.08
C THR A 796 -13.53 11.02 41.12
N LEU A 797 -13.67 9.76 40.73
CA LEU A 797 -14.76 9.26 39.88
C LEU A 797 -16.12 9.28 40.62
N GLY A 798 -16.13 8.93 41.91
CA GLY A 798 -17.29 9.03 42.79
C GLY A 798 -17.80 10.48 42.90
N ALA A 799 -16.88 11.43 43.15
CA ALA A 799 -17.19 12.85 43.24
C ALA A 799 -17.80 13.43 41.94
N GLN A 800 -17.33 12.97 40.77
CA GLN A 800 -17.92 13.36 39.49
C GLN A 800 -19.31 12.75 39.26
N ARG A 801 -19.55 11.49 39.66
CA ARG A 801 -20.90 10.88 39.61
C ARG A 801 -21.91 11.66 40.45
N THR A 802 -21.56 12.07 41.67
CA THR A 802 -22.43 12.89 42.53
C THR A 802 -22.72 14.28 41.96
N LYS A 803 -21.74 14.93 41.30
CA LYS A 803 -21.99 16.21 40.60
C LYS A 803 -22.83 16.06 39.33
N GLY A 804 -22.84 14.88 38.69
CA GLY A 804 -23.73 14.58 37.56
C GLY A 804 -25.20 14.33 37.96
N GLN A 805 -25.45 13.87 39.19
CA GLN A 805 -26.79 13.53 39.67
C GLN A 805 -27.53 14.67 40.41
N SER A 806 -26.84 15.74 40.82
CA SER A 806 -27.46 16.89 41.47
C SER A 806 -28.24 17.82 40.53
N LEU A 807 -28.17 17.61 39.21
CA LEU A 807 -28.83 18.44 38.20
C LEU A 807 -30.17 17.87 37.68
N GLN A 808 -30.91 17.07 38.48
CA GLN A 808 -32.21 16.54 38.03
C GLN A 808 -33.35 16.43 39.07
N THR A 809 -33.23 17.00 40.27
CA THR A 809 -34.36 17.09 41.23
C THR A 809 -34.37 18.37 42.08
N SER A 810 -34.76 19.51 41.50
CA SER A 810 -35.54 20.52 42.24
C SER A 810 -36.24 21.49 41.28
N GLY A 811 -37.56 21.39 41.18
CA GLY A 811 -38.39 22.29 40.38
C GLY A 811 -39.58 22.80 41.18
N ARG A 812 -39.44 23.94 41.87
CA ARG A 812 -40.59 24.77 42.29
C ARG A 812 -40.18 26.24 42.41
N LYS A 813 -41.13 27.14 42.09
CA LYS A 813 -40.91 28.55 41.73
C LYS A 813 -41.32 29.52 42.85
N SER A 814 -40.53 30.59 43.05
CA SER A 814 -40.94 31.95 43.47
C SER A 814 -39.66 32.82 43.60
N GLN A 815 -39.29 33.67 42.63
CA GLN A 815 -39.79 35.02 42.28
C GLN A 815 -39.22 36.19 43.12
N SER A 816 -38.83 37.27 42.41
CA SER A 816 -38.31 38.58 42.89
C SER A 816 -36.85 38.60 43.40
N SER A 817 -35.95 39.51 43.02
CA SER A 817 -35.95 40.57 41.97
C SER A 817 -34.57 41.26 41.86
N GLN A 818 -34.07 41.50 40.61
CA GLN A 818 -33.15 42.59 40.17
C GLN A 818 -31.82 42.82 40.94
N HIS A 819 -30.62 43.04 40.41
CA HIS A 819 -29.99 43.16 39.06
C HIS A 819 -28.45 42.98 39.29
N ALA A 820 -27.49 42.95 38.35
CA ALA A 820 -27.45 43.25 36.91
C ALA A 820 -26.57 42.23 36.11
N VAL A 821 -25.51 42.70 35.43
CA VAL A 821 -24.63 42.10 34.39
C VAL A 821 -23.26 42.84 34.54
N PRO A 822 -22.04 42.25 34.38
CA PRO A 822 -21.57 41.84 33.04
C PRO A 822 -20.47 40.75 32.84
N SER A 823 -20.46 40.26 31.58
CA SER A 823 -19.34 39.94 30.68
C SER A 823 -18.29 38.86 31.02
N GLU A 824 -18.27 37.83 30.17
CA GLU A 824 -17.06 37.12 29.76
C GLU A 824 -16.07 38.04 29.01
N PRO A 825 -14.76 37.71 29.06
CA PRO A 825 -13.98 37.67 27.83
C PRO A 825 -13.15 36.38 27.68
N GLY A 826 -12.89 35.99 26.43
CA GLY A 826 -12.24 34.72 26.07
C GLY A 826 -10.72 34.63 26.33
N PRO A 827 -10.08 33.50 25.94
CA PRO A 827 -8.72 33.17 26.37
C PRO A 827 -7.65 33.98 25.62
N ALA A 828 -6.85 34.73 26.37
CA ALA A 828 -5.69 35.46 25.86
C ALA A 828 -4.39 35.01 26.55
N VAL A 829 -3.46 34.52 25.72
CA VAL A 829 -2.00 34.74 25.79
C VAL A 829 -1.37 34.93 27.18
N VAL A 830 -0.67 33.89 27.68
CA VAL A 830 0.39 34.08 28.69
C VAL A 830 1.70 34.39 27.98
N LYS A 831 2.21 35.61 28.17
CA LYS A 831 3.60 35.98 27.88
C LYS A 831 4.46 35.67 29.11
N PHE A 832 5.66 35.15 28.89
CA PHE A 832 6.76 35.25 29.87
C PHE A 832 7.46 36.59 29.72
N ALA A 833 7.80 37.23 30.85
CA ALA A 833 8.84 38.25 30.95
C ALA A 833 9.35 38.38 32.40
N MET A 834 10.68 38.37 32.54
CA MET A 834 11.58 39.07 33.48
C MET A 834 10.99 40.16 34.42
N ASP A 835 11.60 40.54 35.55
CA ASP A 835 13.00 40.38 36.00
C ASP A 835 13.14 40.61 37.52
N SER A 836 14.25 40.18 38.13
CA SER A 836 14.93 40.93 39.23
C SER A 836 16.30 40.33 39.58
N GLN A 837 17.33 41.18 39.49
CA GLN A 837 18.73 40.83 39.66
C GLN A 837 19.19 40.87 41.13
N VAL A 838 20.23 40.10 41.46
CA VAL A 838 21.32 40.57 42.34
C VAL A 838 22.65 40.25 41.65
N HIS A 839 23.53 41.25 41.55
CA HIS A 839 24.84 41.18 40.90
C HIS A 839 25.95 40.67 41.83
N SER A 840 26.94 40.00 41.25
CA SER A 840 28.35 40.22 41.57
C SER A 840 29.26 39.89 40.38
N GLU A 841 29.71 40.95 39.69
CA GLU A 841 30.96 40.95 38.89
C GLU A 841 32.14 41.10 39.89
N SER A 842 33.42 40.85 39.64
CA SER A 842 34.27 40.56 38.48
C SER A 842 35.53 39.82 39.05
N SER A 843 36.65 39.48 38.40
CA SER A 843 37.31 39.86 37.14
C SER A 843 38.47 38.88 36.84
N SER A 844 38.85 38.71 35.56
CA SER A 844 40.23 38.49 35.02
C SER A 844 41.24 37.52 35.68
N SER A 845 42.19 36.87 35.00
CA SER A 845 42.45 36.50 33.60
C SER A 845 43.89 35.94 33.57
N SER A 846 44.18 34.90 32.78
CA SER A 846 45.56 34.71 32.29
C SER A 846 45.60 33.91 30.99
N HIS A 847 46.43 34.39 30.07
CA HIS A 847 46.85 33.64 28.90
C HIS A 847 47.63 32.39 29.31
N PHE A 848 47.59 31.33 28.52
CA PHE A 848 48.83 30.78 27.95
C PHE A 848 48.57 30.09 26.61
N ARG A 849 49.65 29.97 25.83
CA ARG A 849 49.68 29.66 24.40
C ARG A 849 50.71 28.54 24.16
N GLY A 850 50.26 27.43 23.62
CA GLY A 850 51.08 26.53 22.81
C GLY A 850 51.77 25.34 23.49
N GLN A 851 51.92 24.31 22.66
CA GLN A 851 52.87 23.20 22.66
C GLN A 851 52.57 21.90 23.42
N ASP A 852 52.10 20.93 22.61
CA ASP A 852 52.81 19.69 22.26
C ASP A 852 53.15 18.66 23.35
N SER A 853 52.39 17.57 23.36
CA SER A 853 52.95 16.21 23.45
C SER A 853 51.96 15.16 22.92
N SER A 854 52.05 14.94 21.60
CA SER A 854 52.29 13.64 20.97
C SER A 854 51.96 12.35 21.76
N SER A 855 50.94 11.62 21.30
CA SER A 855 51.03 10.15 21.23
C SER A 855 50.81 9.71 19.77
N LEU A 856 51.88 9.23 19.14
CA LEU A 856 51.88 8.68 17.79
C LEU A 856 51.77 7.16 17.87
N SER A 857 50.73 6.58 17.29
CA SER A 857 50.77 5.23 16.72
C SER A 857 49.96 5.21 15.42
N SER A 858 50.63 5.79 14.41
CA SER A 858 50.71 5.31 13.03
C SER A 858 49.58 4.42 12.50
N PHE A 859 48.94 4.92 11.45
CA PHE A 859 48.30 4.11 10.42
C PHE A 859 49.14 2.88 10.04
N ALA A 860 48.49 1.73 9.97
CA ALA A 860 48.92 0.60 9.16
C ALA A 860 47.82 0.34 8.14
N ASP A 861 48.20 0.28 6.85
CA ASP A 861 47.30 -0.07 5.77
C ASP A 861 46.71 -1.46 5.99
N TRP A 862 45.39 -1.58 5.92
CA TRP A 862 44.72 -2.86 5.71
C TRP A 862 44.39 -2.97 4.22
N SER A 863 45.21 -3.74 3.51
CA SER A 863 44.99 -4.13 2.12
C SER A 863 43.78 -5.04 1.98
N ASP A 864 43.05 -4.91 0.87
CA ASP A 864 41.92 -5.78 0.47
C ASP A 864 42.38 -7.21 0.11
N GLU A 865 42.91 -7.99 1.05
CA GLU A 865 43.21 -9.44 0.88
C GLU A 865 43.11 -10.17 2.23
N ASP A 866 41.88 -10.39 2.73
CA ASP A 866 41.62 -11.35 3.84
C ASP A 866 40.26 -12.05 3.62
N ASP A 867 40.29 -13.09 2.79
CA ASP A 867 39.14 -13.88 2.36
C ASP A 867 38.69 -14.85 3.47
N LEU A 868 38.01 -14.32 4.49
CA LEU A 868 37.64 -15.04 5.73
C LEU A 868 36.64 -16.20 5.54
N PHE A 869 36.27 -16.53 4.31
CA PHE A 869 35.43 -17.69 3.94
C PHE A 869 35.94 -18.47 2.72
N GLY A 870 37.26 -18.68 2.64
CA GLY A 870 37.86 -19.68 1.75
C GLY A 870 37.40 -21.13 2.02
N PRO A 871 37.50 -22.04 1.04
CA PRO A 871 36.90 -23.38 1.13
C PRO A 871 37.66 -24.30 2.10
N VAL A 872 36.98 -24.73 3.18
CA VAL A 872 37.50 -25.74 4.10
C VAL A 872 37.57 -27.11 3.40
N SER A 873 38.74 -27.75 3.46
CA SER A 873 38.97 -29.05 2.82
C SER A 873 38.21 -30.19 3.51
N VAL A 874 37.62 -31.07 2.70
CA VAL A 874 36.85 -32.23 3.16
C VAL A 874 37.76 -33.22 3.90
N ARG A 875 37.63 -33.28 5.24
CA ARG A 875 38.21 -34.37 6.03
C ARG A 875 37.40 -35.65 5.82
N ARG A 876 38.08 -36.75 5.48
CA ARG A 876 37.49 -38.09 5.34
C ARG A 876 36.82 -38.53 6.65
N PRO A 877 35.62 -39.13 6.62
CA PRO A 877 35.00 -39.70 7.82
C PRO A 877 35.77 -40.93 8.29
N ILE A 878 36.08 -40.97 9.60
CA ILE A 878 36.63 -42.15 10.26
C ILE A 878 35.49 -43.15 10.49
N ARG A 879 35.71 -44.40 10.08
CA ARG A 879 34.73 -45.50 10.15
C ARG A 879 34.67 -46.05 11.58
N MET A 880 33.68 -45.63 12.38
CA MET A 880 33.30 -46.38 13.57
C MET A 880 32.38 -47.54 13.19
N MET A 881 32.76 -48.77 13.54
CA MET A 881 31.86 -49.91 13.56
C MET A 881 30.94 -49.80 14.78
N VAL A 882 29.63 -49.76 14.54
CA VAL A 882 28.65 -50.07 15.59
C VAL A 882 28.18 -51.49 15.35
N GLN A 883 28.27 -52.32 16.39
CA GLN A 883 27.93 -53.72 16.38
C GLN A 883 26.41 -53.89 16.44
N THR A 884 25.86 -54.70 15.53
CA THR A 884 24.44 -55.02 15.46
C THR A 884 23.99 -55.87 16.66
N ASN A 885 22.84 -55.53 17.24
CA ASN A 885 22.05 -56.47 18.02
C ASN A 885 20.56 -56.25 17.68
N GLU A 886 19.83 -57.34 17.47
CA GLU A 886 18.49 -57.34 16.87
C GLU A 886 17.37 -57.34 17.92
N GLY A 887 16.19 -56.81 17.58
CA GLY A 887 14.95 -57.15 18.29
C GLY A 887 13.84 -56.08 18.36
N GLN A 888 12.92 -56.09 17.39
CA GLN A 888 11.46 -55.84 17.52
C GLN A 888 10.95 -54.45 18.04
N THR A 889 9.86 -53.83 17.58
CA THR A 889 8.98 -53.89 16.38
C THR A 889 8.15 -52.59 16.37
N GLU A 890 7.76 -52.05 15.20
CA GLU A 890 6.55 -51.21 14.89
C GLU A 890 6.80 -50.04 13.91
N LEU A 891 5.71 -49.49 13.34
CA LEU A 891 5.67 -48.83 12.03
C LEU A 891 6.38 -47.45 11.97
N GLY A 892 7.22 -47.26 10.96
CA GLY A 892 7.77 -45.96 10.59
C GLY A 892 6.93 -45.23 9.53
N LEU A 893 6.49 -44.02 9.85
CA LEU A 893 6.06 -43.02 8.85
C LEU A 893 7.29 -42.35 8.20
N GLY A 894 7.06 -41.60 7.11
CA GLY A 894 8.12 -41.15 6.19
C GLY A 894 9.28 -40.34 6.80
N VAL A 895 10.48 -40.60 6.28
CA VAL A 895 11.74 -39.90 6.58
C VAL A 895 11.71 -38.47 6.01
N SER A 896 12.03 -37.48 6.85
CA SER A 896 12.19 -36.08 6.42
C SER A 896 13.56 -35.81 5.76
N LEU A 897 13.59 -34.86 4.82
CA LEU A 897 14.77 -34.50 4.04
C LEU A 897 15.76 -33.64 4.85
N PRO A 898 17.08 -33.86 4.74
CA PRO A 898 18.05 -32.96 5.36
C PRO A 898 18.00 -31.58 4.67
N GLY A 899 17.52 -30.57 5.40
CA GLY A 899 17.40 -29.19 4.92
C GLY A 899 15.97 -28.61 4.94
N SER A 900 14.94 -29.38 5.32
CA SER A 900 13.61 -28.81 5.60
C SER A 900 13.59 -28.13 6.97
N VAL A 901 13.47 -26.80 7.00
CA VAL A 901 13.11 -26.07 8.23
C VAL A 901 11.60 -26.18 8.41
N GLU A 902 11.17 -27.00 9.37
CA GLU A 902 9.77 -27.12 9.77
C GLU A 902 9.34 -25.90 10.58
N ILE A 903 8.72 -24.92 9.93
CA ILE A 903 8.13 -23.74 10.60
C ILE A 903 6.68 -24.05 11.00
N HIS A 904 6.45 -25.03 11.90
CA HIS A 904 5.12 -25.28 12.50
C HIS A 904 5.23 -25.60 14.01
N SER A 905 4.66 -24.71 14.84
CA SER A 905 4.07 -25.04 16.16
C SER A 905 3.53 -23.81 16.92
N LEU A 906 3.99 -22.58 16.62
CA LEU A 906 3.60 -21.37 17.39
C LEU A 906 2.74 -20.33 16.65
N TYR A 907 2.52 -20.44 15.34
CA TYR A 907 1.75 -19.45 14.57
C TYR A 907 0.33 -19.91 14.14
N GLU A 908 0.05 -21.21 14.15
CA GLU A 908 -1.18 -21.76 13.56
C GLU A 908 -2.44 -21.45 14.38
N SER A 909 -2.31 -21.27 15.70
CA SER A 909 -3.42 -20.88 16.60
C SER A 909 -3.81 -19.40 16.50
N MET A 910 -2.98 -18.55 15.89
CA MET A 910 -3.18 -17.09 15.84
C MET A 910 -3.93 -16.62 14.58
N ALA A 911 -3.88 -17.39 13.49
CA ALA A 911 -4.51 -17.03 12.21
C ALA A 911 -6.04 -17.20 12.18
N LEU A 912 -6.61 -18.05 13.04
CA LEU A 912 -8.05 -18.40 13.01
C LEU A 912 -8.95 -17.49 13.86
N SER A 913 -8.39 -16.65 14.74
CA SER A 913 -9.15 -15.83 15.70
C SER A 913 -9.35 -14.37 15.28
N SER A 914 -8.77 -13.94 14.15
CA SER A 914 -8.76 -12.53 13.70
C SER A 914 -9.64 -12.21 12.49
N LEU A 915 -10.36 -13.20 11.94
CA LEU A 915 -11.34 -12.96 10.87
C LEU A 915 -12.61 -12.28 11.41
N PRO A 916 -13.01 -11.10 10.90
CA PRO A 916 -14.30 -10.52 11.24
C PRO A 916 -15.42 -11.33 10.58
N THR A 917 -16.28 -11.95 11.39
CA THR A 917 -17.46 -12.65 10.90
C THR A 917 -18.44 -11.65 10.27
N LEU A 918 -18.61 -11.77 8.95
CA LEU A 918 -19.60 -11.00 8.19
C LEU A 918 -21.00 -11.31 8.74
N ARG A 919 -21.66 -10.31 9.34
CA ARG A 919 -23.10 -10.39 9.68
C ARG A 919 -23.93 -10.38 8.39
N PRO A 920 -24.72 -11.42 8.09
CA PRO A 920 -25.81 -11.31 7.12
C PRO A 920 -26.94 -10.47 7.73
N LEU A 921 -27.70 -9.80 6.87
CA LEU A 921 -28.91 -9.07 7.29
C LEU A 921 -29.95 -10.02 7.88
N GLY A 922 -30.65 -9.57 8.92
CA GLY A 922 -31.70 -10.35 9.56
C GLY A 922 -32.96 -10.44 8.71
N LEU A 923 -33.37 -11.66 8.37
CA LEU A 923 -34.75 -12.07 8.21
C LEU A 923 -34.89 -13.42 8.93
N GLY A 924 -35.85 -13.54 9.84
CA GLY A 924 -35.91 -14.69 10.75
C GLY A 924 -36.69 -15.88 10.19
N LEU A 925 -36.33 -17.08 10.64
CA LEU A 925 -37.26 -18.13 11.06
C LEU A 925 -36.54 -19.02 12.08
N GLY A 926 -37.22 -19.43 13.15
CA GLY A 926 -36.61 -20.23 14.22
C GLY A 926 -36.79 -21.73 14.03
N LEU A 927 -35.85 -22.53 14.56
CA LEU A 927 -35.97 -23.85 15.22
C LEU A 927 -34.62 -24.60 15.10
N GLY A 928 -34.16 -25.23 16.19
CA GLY A 928 -33.02 -26.17 16.15
C GLY A 928 -32.02 -26.06 17.31
N LEU A 929 -32.42 -26.49 18.52
CA LEU A 929 -31.50 -26.77 19.63
C LEU A 929 -31.17 -28.28 19.66
N PRO A 930 -29.93 -28.65 20.02
CA PRO A 930 -29.64 -29.80 20.88
C PRO A 930 -29.15 -29.25 22.24
N ILE A 931 -29.88 -29.39 23.35
CA ILE A 931 -30.06 -30.64 24.13
C ILE A 931 -28.72 -31.25 24.53
N VAL A 932 -28.30 -30.93 25.75
CA VAL A 932 -27.34 -31.71 26.55
C VAL A 932 -28.14 -32.41 27.65
N ASP A 933 -27.82 -33.68 27.87
CA ASP A 933 -28.64 -34.62 28.64
C ASP A 933 -28.61 -34.40 30.17
N LYS A 934 -29.66 -34.83 30.87
CA LYS A 934 -29.77 -34.86 32.33
C LYS A 934 -30.03 -36.29 32.83
N GLY A 935 -28.96 -36.99 33.19
CA GLY A 935 -29.01 -38.16 34.07
C GLY A 935 -28.62 -37.77 35.50
N LYS A 936 -29.34 -38.26 36.51
CA LYS A 936 -29.22 -37.88 37.93
C LYS A 936 -29.13 -39.15 38.80
N ASP A 937 -28.77 -38.97 40.08
CA ASP A 937 -28.91 -39.88 41.24
C ASP A 937 -27.58 -40.49 41.75
N ASN A 938 -27.31 -40.62 43.06
CA ASN A 938 -28.03 -40.19 44.27
C ASN A 938 -27.13 -40.16 45.53
N MET A 939 -27.41 -39.20 46.45
CA MET A 939 -27.10 -39.20 47.91
C MET A 939 -25.64 -39.18 48.43
N PRO A 940 -25.39 -38.73 49.68
CA PRO A 940 -26.19 -37.87 50.57
C PRO A 940 -25.50 -36.53 50.90
N ALA A 941 -26.26 -35.57 51.43
CA ALA A 941 -25.70 -34.33 51.99
C ALA A 941 -24.93 -34.60 53.28
N LEU A 942 -23.61 -34.42 53.25
CA LEU A 942 -22.78 -34.31 54.45
C LEU A 942 -22.57 -32.83 54.76
N THR A 943 -23.12 -32.41 55.89
CA THR A 943 -23.01 -31.07 56.46
C THR A 943 -21.55 -30.69 56.70
N LEU A 944 -20.98 -29.86 55.84
CA LEU A 944 -19.80 -29.05 56.17
C LEU A 944 -20.24 -27.63 56.50
N THR A 945 -20.57 -27.48 57.78
CA THR A 945 -20.36 -26.30 58.62
C THR A 945 -20.11 -24.98 57.89
N THR A 946 -21.08 -24.07 58.01
CA THR A 946 -20.87 -22.63 57.92
C THR A 946 -19.71 -22.24 58.86
N ILE A 947 -18.53 -22.02 58.29
CA ILE A 947 -17.43 -21.37 59.02
C ILE A 947 -17.82 -19.90 59.19
N PRO A 948 -17.77 -19.32 60.41
CA PRO A 948 -18.08 -17.91 60.58
C PRO A 948 -17.09 -17.05 59.79
N SER A 949 -17.60 -16.15 58.97
CA SER A 949 -16.79 -15.06 58.41
C SER A 949 -16.37 -14.13 59.55
N ILE A 950 -15.16 -14.32 60.09
CA ILE A 950 -14.54 -13.38 61.03
C ILE A 950 -14.05 -12.16 60.25
N SER A 951 -15.00 -11.37 59.75
CA SER A 951 -14.76 -9.98 59.37
C SER A 951 -14.91 -9.15 60.64
N GLN A 952 -13.80 -8.97 61.37
CA GLN A 952 -13.77 -7.94 62.41
C GLN A 952 -14.00 -6.58 61.74
N PRO A 953 -14.87 -5.71 62.28
CA PRO A 953 -15.00 -4.36 61.76
C PRO A 953 -13.68 -3.62 62.00
N LEU A 954 -13.00 -3.23 60.92
CA LEU A 954 -11.82 -2.38 60.96
C LEU A 954 -12.23 -1.03 61.54
N HIS A 955 -11.69 -0.69 62.72
CA HIS A 955 -11.94 0.59 63.37
C HIS A 955 -10.76 1.53 63.10
N PHE A 956 -10.89 2.36 62.08
CA PHE A 956 -9.93 3.41 61.79
C PHE A 956 -9.88 4.44 62.93
N THR A 957 -8.71 5.05 63.15
CA THR A 957 -8.53 6.14 64.12
C THR A 957 -8.69 7.51 63.48
N SER A 958 -8.54 7.64 62.15
CA SER A 958 -8.81 8.87 61.41
C SER A 958 -10.01 8.72 60.47
N PRO A 959 -10.89 9.74 60.32
CA PRO A 959 -11.98 9.72 59.34
C PRO A 959 -11.46 9.79 57.89
N HIS A 960 -10.23 10.22 57.68
CA HIS A 960 -9.59 10.25 56.37
C HIS A 960 -9.08 8.86 55.95
N SER A 961 -8.89 7.93 56.88
CA SER A 961 -8.43 6.57 56.60
C SER A 961 -9.47 5.77 55.80
N GLU A 962 -10.77 6.03 55.99
CA GLU A 962 -11.84 5.42 55.19
C GLU A 962 -11.68 5.71 53.69
N LEU A 963 -11.14 6.88 53.33
CA LEU A 963 -10.91 7.30 51.95
C LEU A 963 -9.82 6.48 51.24
N PHE A 964 -8.89 5.92 52.01
CA PHE A 964 -7.82 5.03 51.52
C PHE A 964 -8.12 3.56 51.82
N SER A 965 -9.35 3.20 52.20
CA SER A 965 -9.70 1.81 52.51
C SER A 965 -9.81 0.92 51.26
N LEU A 966 -9.21 -0.28 51.34
CA LEU A 966 -9.25 -1.28 50.27
C LEU A 966 -10.53 -2.15 50.35
N PRO A 967 -11.12 -2.56 49.21
CA PRO A 967 -12.32 -3.40 49.16
C PRO A 967 -12.28 -4.63 50.06
N THR A 968 -13.39 -4.92 50.73
CA THR A 968 -13.50 -6.03 51.70
C THR A 968 -13.30 -7.40 51.06
N GLU A 969 -13.63 -7.56 49.78
CA GLU A 969 -13.39 -8.79 49.01
C GLU A 969 -11.90 -9.15 48.95
N TRP A 970 -11.02 -8.14 48.88
CA TRP A 970 -9.56 -8.32 48.78
C TRP A 970 -8.90 -8.70 50.11
N GLN A 971 -9.64 -8.61 51.22
CA GLN A 971 -9.17 -8.93 52.57
C GLN A 971 -9.31 -10.44 52.91
N THR A 972 -9.98 -11.21 52.05
CA THR A 972 -10.41 -12.61 52.30
C THR A 972 -9.38 -13.69 51.92
N ALA A 973 -8.12 -13.30 51.67
CA ALA A 973 -7.09 -14.18 51.11
C ALA A 973 -6.77 -15.39 52.02
N GLN A 974 -7.22 -16.59 51.63
CA GLN A 974 -6.99 -17.84 52.38
C GLN A 974 -5.59 -18.43 52.11
N LEU A 975 -4.53 -17.67 52.40
CA LEU A 975 -3.15 -18.15 52.32
C LEU A 975 -2.65 -18.63 53.69
N ALA A 976 -1.71 -19.59 53.67
CA ALA A 976 -1.11 -20.14 54.89
C ALA A 976 -0.42 -19.03 55.71
N SER A 977 -0.96 -18.74 56.91
CA SER A 977 -0.53 -17.62 57.76
C SER A 977 0.95 -17.66 58.15
N SER A 978 1.55 -18.85 58.17
CA SER A 978 2.98 -19.08 58.41
C SER A 978 3.89 -18.42 57.38
N LYS A 979 3.48 -18.32 56.10
CA LYS A 979 4.28 -17.61 55.07
C LYS A 979 4.16 -16.09 55.20
N LEU A 980 2.97 -15.59 55.54
CA LEU A 980 2.74 -14.14 55.71
C LEU A 980 3.53 -13.57 56.91
N GLN A 981 3.63 -14.31 58.02
CA GLN A 981 4.42 -13.90 59.19
C GLN A 981 5.93 -13.78 58.89
N VAL A 982 6.48 -14.61 57.99
CA VAL A 982 7.90 -14.54 57.59
C VAL A 982 8.18 -13.31 56.73
N LEU A 983 7.22 -12.88 55.91
CA LEU A 983 7.36 -11.73 55.00
C LEU A 983 6.91 -10.38 55.59
N GLN A 984 6.28 -10.37 56.77
CA GLN A 984 5.82 -9.15 57.44
C GLN A 984 6.93 -8.08 57.61
N PRO A 985 8.19 -8.42 57.95
CA PRO A 985 9.27 -7.43 58.03
C PRO A 985 9.71 -6.82 56.69
N CYS A 986 9.30 -7.39 55.55
CA CYS A 986 9.66 -6.89 54.22
C CYS A 986 8.78 -5.71 53.76
N PHE A 987 7.69 -5.40 54.46
CA PHE A 987 6.78 -4.33 54.07
C PHE A 987 7.46 -2.94 54.16
N PRO A 988 7.44 -2.12 53.08
CA PRO A 988 8.19 -0.87 53.04
C PRO A 988 7.44 0.26 53.76
N GLU A 989 7.41 0.23 55.09
CA GLU A 989 6.62 1.14 55.94
C GLU A 989 6.96 2.63 55.72
N ALA A 990 8.24 2.99 55.65
CA ALA A 990 8.66 4.38 55.39
C ALA A 990 8.18 4.91 54.02
N TRP A 991 8.08 4.03 53.02
CA TRP A 991 7.58 4.37 51.69
C TRP A 991 6.06 4.53 51.66
N PHE A 992 5.33 3.70 52.41
CA PHE A 992 3.88 3.80 52.57
C PHE A 992 3.46 5.15 53.13
N TYR A 993 4.09 5.59 54.23
CA TYR A 993 3.80 6.90 54.84
C TYR A 993 4.18 8.09 53.94
N PHE A 994 5.27 7.96 53.15
CA PHE A 994 5.68 8.98 52.19
C PHE A 994 4.66 9.10 51.03
N CYS A 995 4.22 7.98 50.46
CA CYS A 995 3.19 7.96 49.42
C CYS A 995 1.87 8.57 49.90
N LEU A 996 1.44 8.24 51.13
CA LEU A 996 0.28 8.84 51.77
C LEU A 996 0.43 10.36 51.86
N SER A 997 1.56 10.89 52.35
CA SER A 997 1.74 12.34 52.46
C SER A 997 1.70 13.05 51.10
N GLN A 998 2.31 12.48 50.05
CA GLN A 998 2.29 13.09 48.71
C GLN A 998 0.90 13.04 48.09
N LEU A 999 0.22 11.89 48.12
CA LEU A 999 -1.12 11.74 47.54
C LEU A 999 -2.19 12.57 48.27
N VAL A 1000 -2.02 12.82 49.57
CA VAL A 1000 -2.89 13.76 50.32
C VAL A 1000 -2.68 15.19 49.82
N VAL A 1001 -1.45 15.63 49.58
CA VAL A 1001 -1.15 16.97 49.02
C VAL A 1001 -1.65 17.10 47.57
N GLU A 1002 -1.64 16.03 46.76
CA GLU A 1002 -2.25 16.04 45.42
C GLU A 1002 -3.78 16.10 45.46
N SER A 1003 -4.41 15.42 46.42
CA SER A 1003 -5.87 15.21 46.45
C SER A 1003 -6.63 16.31 47.19
N PHE A 1004 -5.99 16.95 48.17
CA PHE A 1004 -6.56 18.00 49.01
C PHE A 1004 -5.71 19.27 48.84
N GLY A 1005 -6.34 20.33 48.33
CA GLY A 1005 -5.68 21.64 48.15
C GLY A 1005 -5.44 22.39 49.47
N GLU A 1006 -5.44 23.72 49.41
CA GLU A 1006 -5.18 24.56 50.59
C GLU A 1006 -6.11 24.22 51.78
N GLY A 1007 -5.48 23.84 52.90
CA GLY A 1007 -6.14 23.37 54.12
C GLY A 1007 -5.10 22.94 55.17
N ASP A 1008 -5.54 22.43 56.33
CA ASP A 1008 -4.67 22.04 57.45
C ASP A 1008 -4.04 20.64 57.24
N LEU A 1009 -3.36 20.49 56.08
CA LEU A 1009 -2.86 19.21 55.54
C LEU A 1009 -1.93 18.47 56.52
N ALA A 1010 -1.18 19.21 57.34
CA ALA A 1010 -0.28 18.63 58.34
C ALA A 1010 -1.02 17.75 59.37
N GLN A 1011 -2.22 18.16 59.82
CA GLN A 1011 -3.02 17.35 60.75
C GLN A 1011 -3.59 16.10 60.07
N VAL A 1012 -4.02 16.21 58.81
CA VAL A 1012 -4.55 15.09 58.02
C VAL A 1012 -3.48 14.03 57.77
N ILE A 1013 -2.26 14.45 57.42
CA ILE A 1013 -1.12 13.56 57.20
C ILE A 1013 -0.73 12.85 58.50
N LEU A 1014 -0.63 13.56 59.63
CA LEU A 1014 -0.32 12.95 60.93
C LEU A 1014 -1.38 11.91 61.33
N GLY A 1015 -2.68 12.26 61.22
CA GLY A 1015 -3.77 11.35 61.55
C GLY A 1015 -3.81 10.07 60.70
N LEU A 1016 -3.40 10.16 59.43
CA LEU A 1016 -3.25 9.00 58.54
C LEU A 1016 -2.01 8.15 58.84
N GLN A 1017 -0.90 8.77 59.26
CA GLN A 1017 0.34 8.07 59.60
C GLN A 1017 0.26 7.35 60.96
N GLU A 1018 -0.55 7.83 61.89
CA GLU A 1018 -0.78 7.16 63.19
C GLU A 1018 -1.79 5.99 63.11
N ASP A 1019 -2.55 5.85 62.01
CA ASP A 1019 -3.58 4.82 61.85
C ASP A 1019 -3.02 3.43 61.54
N ARG A 1020 -2.85 2.66 62.62
CA ARG A 1020 -2.36 1.27 62.54
C ARG A 1020 -3.29 0.33 61.77
N ALA A 1021 -4.61 0.58 61.76
CA ALA A 1021 -5.56 -0.29 61.06
C ALA A 1021 -5.41 -0.14 59.53
N LEU A 1022 -5.20 1.10 59.06
CA LEU A 1022 -4.92 1.37 57.66
C LEU A 1022 -3.60 0.73 57.21
N ARG A 1023 -2.53 0.84 58.02
CA ARG A 1023 -1.25 0.20 57.71
C ARG A 1023 -1.37 -1.33 57.62
N GLU A 1024 -1.95 -1.97 58.62
CA GLU A 1024 -2.02 -3.44 58.69
C GLU A 1024 -2.88 -4.02 57.54
N LEU A 1025 -3.94 -3.32 57.13
CA LEU A 1025 -4.73 -3.62 55.93
C LEU A 1025 -3.86 -3.69 54.67
N TYR A 1026 -3.06 -2.65 54.42
CA TYR A 1026 -2.18 -2.61 53.25
C TYR A 1026 -1.09 -3.69 53.34
N THR A 1027 -0.50 -3.91 54.52
CA THR A 1027 0.46 -4.99 54.75
C THR A 1027 -0.13 -6.36 54.42
N GLN A 1028 -1.36 -6.68 54.87
CA GLN A 1028 -2.02 -7.94 54.58
C GLN A 1028 -2.29 -8.14 53.09
N VAL A 1029 -2.87 -7.15 52.40
CA VAL A 1029 -3.23 -7.27 50.98
C VAL A 1029 -1.98 -7.34 50.08
N VAL A 1030 -1.00 -6.47 50.30
CA VAL A 1030 0.26 -6.42 49.53
C VAL A 1030 1.02 -7.74 49.64
N LEU A 1031 1.21 -8.26 50.87
CA LEU A 1031 1.93 -9.52 51.07
C LEU A 1031 1.15 -10.73 50.53
N SER A 1032 -0.18 -10.73 50.61
CA SER A 1032 -1.01 -11.77 49.99
C SER A 1032 -0.83 -11.82 48.48
N CYS A 1033 -0.80 -10.66 47.80
CA CYS A 1033 -0.49 -10.58 46.38
C CYS A 1033 0.93 -11.04 46.04
N CYS A 1034 1.93 -10.74 46.87
CA CYS A 1034 3.31 -11.21 46.67
C CYS A 1034 3.42 -12.74 46.77
N VAL A 1035 2.82 -13.35 47.79
CA VAL A 1035 2.82 -14.81 47.94
C VAL A 1035 2.01 -15.48 46.81
N ALA A 1036 0.91 -14.88 46.37
CA ALA A 1036 0.11 -15.37 45.23
C ALA A 1036 0.87 -15.38 43.88
N LEU A 1037 1.85 -14.49 43.69
CA LEU A 1037 2.75 -14.50 42.52
C LEU A 1037 3.98 -15.42 42.69
N GLY A 1038 4.10 -16.11 43.82
CA GLY A 1038 5.18 -17.08 44.07
C GLY A 1038 6.44 -16.51 44.70
N ALA A 1039 6.35 -15.40 45.45
CA ALA A 1039 7.47 -14.91 46.26
C ALA A 1039 7.76 -15.83 47.46
N ASP A 1040 8.65 -16.80 47.26
CA ASP A 1040 9.43 -17.46 48.32
C ASP A 1040 10.80 -16.78 48.44
N PRO A 1041 11.62 -17.06 49.49
CA PRO A 1041 12.97 -16.47 49.63
C PRO A 1041 14.00 -16.96 48.59
N GLN A 1042 13.56 -17.63 47.52
CA GLN A 1042 14.38 -17.98 46.37
C GLN A 1042 14.22 -16.94 45.26
N VAL A 1043 15.36 -16.49 44.75
CA VAL A 1043 15.46 -15.47 43.68
C VAL A 1043 14.63 -15.86 42.45
N PHE A 1044 13.87 -14.92 41.88
CA PHE A 1044 13.13 -15.14 40.63
C PHE A 1044 14.07 -15.67 39.53
N SER A 1045 13.73 -16.79 38.88
CA SER A 1045 14.46 -17.15 37.66
C SER A 1045 14.03 -16.24 36.49
N PRO A 1046 14.91 -15.93 35.52
CA PRO A 1046 14.57 -15.11 34.35
C PRO A 1046 13.31 -15.58 33.60
N ASN A 1047 13.13 -16.91 33.50
CA ASN A 1047 11.96 -17.53 32.90
C ASN A 1047 10.69 -17.37 33.77
N LEU A 1048 10.79 -17.42 35.11
CA LEU A 1048 9.65 -17.12 35.98
C LEU A 1048 9.26 -15.64 35.88
N LEU A 1049 10.22 -14.71 35.87
CA LEU A 1049 9.98 -13.28 35.67
C LEU A 1049 9.24 -13.01 34.35
N PHE A 1050 9.71 -13.58 33.24
CA PHE A 1050 9.07 -13.40 31.93
C PHE A 1050 7.63 -13.93 31.90
N ARG A 1051 7.38 -15.13 32.46
CA ARG A 1051 6.04 -15.71 32.52
C ARG A 1051 5.09 -14.88 33.41
N LEU A 1052 5.55 -14.42 34.58
CA LEU A 1052 4.79 -13.52 35.46
C LEU A 1052 4.48 -12.17 34.79
N TYR A 1053 5.41 -11.60 34.00
CA TYR A 1053 5.17 -10.39 33.21
C TYR A 1053 4.04 -10.57 32.17
N CYS A 1054 3.98 -11.77 31.56
CA CYS A 1054 2.90 -12.17 30.66
C CYS A 1054 1.55 -12.43 31.35
N GLY A 1055 1.54 -12.68 32.67
CA GLY A 1055 0.34 -13.06 33.45
C GLY A 1055 0.19 -14.57 33.68
N ASP A 1056 1.17 -15.35 33.23
CA ASP A 1056 1.22 -16.80 33.39
C ASP A 1056 2.07 -17.17 34.61
N GLY A 1057 1.43 -17.38 35.75
CA GLY A 1057 2.09 -17.89 36.97
C GLY A 1057 2.07 -19.42 37.06
N PRO A 1058 2.99 -20.04 37.82
CA PRO A 1058 2.82 -21.42 38.25
C PRO A 1058 1.53 -21.57 39.07
N TRP A 1059 0.83 -22.69 38.90
CA TRP A 1059 -0.44 -22.92 39.59
C TRP A 1059 -0.26 -22.98 41.11
N THR A 1060 -0.99 -22.12 41.83
CA THR A 1060 -1.07 -22.08 43.29
C THR A 1060 -2.48 -21.61 43.70
N GLU A 1061 -2.95 -22.02 44.88
CA GLU A 1061 -4.25 -21.59 45.43
C GLU A 1061 -4.32 -20.06 45.58
N GLY A 1062 -3.20 -19.42 45.95
CA GLY A 1062 -3.10 -17.96 46.01
C GLY A 1062 -3.27 -17.27 44.64
N LEU A 1063 -2.73 -17.86 43.57
CA LEU A 1063 -2.91 -17.33 42.21
C LEU A 1063 -4.36 -17.49 41.72
N GLU A 1064 -5.06 -18.55 42.12
CA GLU A 1064 -6.50 -18.71 41.83
C GLU A 1064 -7.35 -17.67 42.56
N TRP A 1065 -7.10 -17.44 43.85
CA TRP A 1065 -7.73 -16.36 44.62
C TRP A 1065 -7.48 -14.99 43.98
N LEU A 1066 -6.24 -14.72 43.54
CA LEU A 1066 -5.91 -13.46 42.86
C LEU A 1066 -6.66 -13.36 41.52
N ARG A 1067 -6.66 -14.41 40.68
CA ARG A 1067 -7.36 -14.43 39.38
C ARG A 1067 -8.88 -14.32 39.50
N ALA A 1068 -9.48 -14.79 40.60
CA ALA A 1068 -10.90 -14.57 40.90
C ALA A 1068 -11.20 -13.06 41.11
N ASN A 1069 -10.31 -12.37 41.83
CA ASN A 1069 -10.35 -10.92 42.05
C ASN A 1069 -9.78 -10.15 40.84
N LYS A 1070 -10.50 -10.16 39.71
CA LYS A 1070 -10.04 -9.62 38.41
C LYS A 1070 -9.39 -8.23 38.47
N GLU A 1071 -9.91 -7.33 39.28
CA GLU A 1071 -9.40 -5.96 39.42
C GLU A 1071 -8.07 -5.92 40.19
N LEU A 1072 -8.02 -6.55 41.38
CA LEU A 1072 -6.79 -6.72 42.15
C LEU A 1072 -5.70 -7.44 41.33
N HIS A 1073 -6.07 -8.45 40.54
CA HIS A 1073 -5.15 -9.13 39.63
C HIS A 1073 -4.54 -8.16 38.61
N GLN A 1074 -5.34 -7.30 37.97
CA GLN A 1074 -4.86 -6.31 36.99
C GLN A 1074 -3.98 -5.24 37.64
N LEU A 1075 -4.32 -4.74 38.83
CA LEU A 1075 -3.50 -3.80 39.59
C LEU A 1075 -2.16 -4.43 40.00
N THR A 1076 -2.19 -5.68 40.46
CA THR A 1076 -0.99 -6.44 40.85
C THR A 1076 -0.09 -6.74 39.65
N LEU A 1077 -0.66 -7.12 38.50
CA LEU A 1077 0.08 -7.28 37.24
C LEU A 1077 0.70 -5.96 36.76
N ARG A 1078 -0.01 -4.84 36.89
CA ARG A 1078 0.53 -3.51 36.57
C ARG A 1078 1.72 -3.17 37.48
N ALA A 1079 1.62 -3.42 38.78
CA ALA A 1079 2.71 -3.22 39.73
C ALA A 1079 3.94 -4.05 39.37
N PHE A 1080 3.77 -5.34 39.06
CA PHE A 1080 4.87 -6.21 38.66
C PHE A 1080 5.53 -5.75 37.34
N ARG A 1081 4.74 -5.27 36.38
CA ARG A 1081 5.26 -4.67 35.15
C ARG A 1081 6.03 -3.37 35.42
N TYR A 1082 5.61 -2.57 36.39
CA TYR A 1082 6.30 -1.34 36.81
C TYR A 1082 7.62 -1.64 37.53
N SER A 1083 7.67 -2.63 38.43
CA SER A 1083 8.92 -3.02 39.08
C SER A 1083 9.93 -3.63 38.11
N VAL A 1084 9.48 -4.39 37.10
CA VAL A 1084 10.36 -4.85 36.00
C VAL A 1084 10.90 -3.68 35.18
N LYS A 1085 10.13 -2.62 34.93
CA LYS A 1085 10.63 -1.41 34.26
C LYS A 1085 11.64 -0.65 35.13
N LEU A 1086 11.32 -0.49 36.42
CA LEU A 1086 12.19 0.19 37.39
C LEU A 1086 13.54 -0.52 37.54
N LEU A 1087 13.54 -1.86 37.54
CA LEU A 1087 14.76 -2.66 37.54
C LEU A 1087 15.68 -2.36 36.35
N VAL A 1088 15.09 -2.31 35.14
CA VAL A 1088 15.83 -1.99 33.92
C VAL A 1088 16.37 -0.57 33.94
N ASP A 1089 15.60 0.39 34.44
CA ASP A 1089 16.04 1.78 34.55
C ASP A 1089 17.15 1.95 35.61
N GLN A 1090 17.04 1.32 36.78
CA GLN A 1090 18.07 1.34 37.81
C GLN A 1090 19.40 0.73 37.32
N ALA A 1091 19.33 -0.38 36.58
CA ALA A 1091 20.50 -1.01 35.99
C ALA A 1091 21.12 -0.20 34.83
N SER A 1092 20.35 0.69 34.19
CA SER A 1092 20.78 1.47 33.01
C SER A 1092 21.20 2.91 33.33
N LEU A 1093 20.57 3.53 34.32
CA LEU A 1093 20.71 4.96 34.68
C LEU A 1093 21.39 5.18 36.03
N GLY A 1094 21.45 4.15 36.88
CA GLY A 1094 21.92 4.22 38.26
C GLY A 1094 20.79 3.95 39.27
N PRO A 1095 21.12 3.56 40.51
CA PRO A 1095 20.12 3.31 41.54
C PRO A 1095 19.37 4.59 41.91
N VAL A 1096 18.09 4.45 42.27
CA VAL A 1096 17.28 5.56 42.79
C VAL A 1096 17.77 5.94 44.18
N GLU A 1097 18.20 7.19 44.37
CA GLU A 1097 18.85 7.66 45.59
C GLU A 1097 17.85 8.19 46.64
N SER A 1098 16.63 8.57 46.23
CA SER A 1098 15.64 9.18 47.13
C SER A 1098 14.20 8.66 46.95
N LEU A 1099 13.37 8.81 47.99
CA LEU A 1099 11.93 8.47 47.91
C LEU A 1099 11.17 9.40 46.95
N ASP A 1100 11.59 10.66 46.83
CA ASP A 1100 10.97 11.63 45.92
C ASP A 1100 11.23 11.29 44.45
N GLU A 1101 12.46 10.89 44.13
CA GLU A 1101 12.84 10.34 42.83
C GLU A 1101 12.06 9.06 42.50
N LEU A 1102 11.84 8.16 43.46
CA LEU A 1102 10.99 6.98 43.26
C LEU A 1102 9.54 7.36 42.95
N PHE A 1103 8.97 8.32 43.68
CA PHE A 1103 7.59 8.76 43.49
C PHE A 1103 7.38 9.43 42.14
N THR A 1104 8.25 10.36 41.77
CA THR A 1104 8.23 11.04 40.48
C THR A 1104 8.45 10.08 39.31
N THR A 1105 9.32 9.06 39.46
CA THR A 1105 9.51 7.99 38.47
C THR A 1105 8.24 7.16 38.24
N LEU A 1106 7.56 6.73 39.31
CA LEU A 1106 6.32 5.96 39.18
C LEU A 1106 5.15 6.81 38.66
N GLN A 1107 5.14 8.10 38.97
CA GLN A 1107 4.21 9.07 38.41
C GLN A 1107 4.40 9.21 36.89
N ASP A 1108 5.64 9.36 36.42
CA ASP A 1108 5.97 9.36 34.99
C ASP A 1108 5.54 8.04 34.30
N TYR A 1109 5.76 6.88 34.92
CA TYR A 1109 5.32 5.59 34.37
C TYR A 1109 3.80 5.52 34.18
N HIS A 1110 3.01 6.12 35.07
CA HIS A 1110 1.55 6.14 34.95
C HIS A 1110 1.09 7.11 33.87
N ASP A 1111 1.63 8.33 33.88
CA ASP A 1111 1.16 9.42 33.03
C ASP A 1111 1.71 9.31 31.59
N ASN A 1112 3.00 9.00 31.42
CA ASN A 1112 3.72 9.03 30.14
C ASN A 1112 4.06 7.66 29.52
N TRP A 1113 4.09 6.56 30.29
CA TRP A 1113 4.41 5.21 29.77
C TRP A 1113 3.20 4.29 29.59
N PHE A 1114 3.20 3.44 28.56
CA PHE A 1114 2.38 2.22 28.54
C PHE A 1114 3.30 1.02 28.77
N ILE A 1115 3.07 0.26 29.85
CA ILE A 1115 3.90 -0.88 30.25
C ILE A 1115 3.02 -2.14 30.20
N GLY A 1116 3.25 -3.02 29.22
CA GLY A 1116 2.37 -4.16 28.92
C GLY A 1116 2.81 -4.96 27.70
N LEU A 1117 1.98 -5.89 27.23
CA LEU A 1117 2.34 -6.79 26.13
C LEU A 1117 2.02 -6.18 24.77
N VAL A 1118 2.86 -6.42 23.76
CA VAL A 1118 2.61 -5.99 22.37
C VAL A 1118 1.31 -6.59 21.79
N THR A 1119 0.88 -7.75 22.30
CA THR A 1119 -0.37 -8.43 21.93
C THR A 1119 -1.62 -7.82 22.57
N ASP A 1120 -1.49 -7.00 23.62
CA ASP A 1120 -2.64 -6.38 24.31
C ASP A 1120 -3.31 -5.34 23.40
N ARG A 1121 -4.66 -5.32 23.32
CA ARG A 1121 -5.38 -4.26 22.58
C ARG A 1121 -5.04 -2.86 23.09
N SER A 1122 -4.83 -2.71 24.39
CA SER A 1122 -4.40 -1.46 25.01
C SER A 1122 -3.01 -0.99 24.58
N TRP A 1123 -2.12 -1.89 24.13
CA TRP A 1123 -0.88 -1.49 23.45
C TRP A 1123 -1.20 -0.83 22.12
N GLN A 1124 -2.08 -1.46 21.32
CA GLN A 1124 -2.48 -0.96 20.02
C GLN A 1124 -3.16 0.42 20.13
N ASP A 1125 -4.07 0.56 21.08
CA ASP A 1125 -4.74 1.83 21.38
C ASP A 1125 -3.73 2.90 21.83
N SER A 1126 -2.75 2.55 22.68
CA SER A 1126 -1.70 3.48 23.15
C SER A 1126 -0.78 3.96 22.02
N VAL A 1127 -0.44 3.09 21.07
CA VAL A 1127 0.30 3.45 19.85
C VAL A 1127 -0.50 4.41 18.99
N VAL A 1128 -1.80 4.14 18.77
CA VAL A 1128 -2.69 5.00 17.96
C VAL A 1128 -2.97 6.35 18.64
N GLN A 1129 -2.97 6.40 19.97
CA GLN A 1129 -3.09 7.61 20.77
C GLN A 1129 -1.77 8.39 20.92
N GLU A 1130 -0.65 7.86 20.41
CA GLU A 1130 0.69 8.46 20.49
C GLU A 1130 1.19 8.70 21.93
N LYS A 1131 0.95 7.75 22.86
CA LYS A 1131 1.50 7.82 24.23
C LYS A 1131 3.04 7.94 24.19
N PRO A 1132 3.67 8.87 24.96
CA PRO A 1132 5.09 9.21 24.79
C PRO A 1132 6.04 8.02 24.84
N PHE A 1133 5.84 7.09 25.76
CA PHE A 1133 6.76 5.99 25.96
C PHE A 1133 5.98 4.67 26.06
N LEU A 1134 6.58 3.59 25.59
CA LEU A 1134 6.01 2.25 25.61
C LEU A 1134 7.08 1.31 26.18
N PHE A 1135 6.68 0.22 26.80
CA PHE A 1135 7.61 -0.81 27.25
C PHE A 1135 6.92 -2.17 27.27
N SER A 1136 7.42 -3.09 26.45
CA SER A 1136 7.12 -4.52 26.53
C SER A 1136 8.41 -5.27 26.74
N LEU A 1137 8.37 -6.30 27.58
CA LEU A 1137 9.35 -7.37 27.62
C LEU A 1137 9.00 -8.41 26.54
N GLY A 1138 9.99 -8.94 25.84
CA GLY A 1138 9.84 -10.03 24.86
C GLY A 1138 10.97 -11.06 25.04
N HIS A 1139 10.73 -12.31 24.67
CA HIS A 1139 11.69 -13.42 24.81
C HIS A 1139 11.93 -14.10 23.46
N ASP A 1140 13.16 -14.04 22.95
CA ASP A 1140 13.57 -14.80 21.77
C ASP A 1140 13.95 -16.24 22.18
N LEU A 1141 13.15 -17.21 21.74
CA LEU A 1141 13.36 -18.64 22.00
C LEU A 1141 14.59 -19.22 21.30
N THR A 1142 15.08 -18.59 20.23
CA THR A 1142 16.23 -19.09 19.44
C THR A 1142 17.58 -18.67 20.02
N MET A 1143 17.62 -17.52 20.70
CA MET A 1143 18.82 -16.93 21.31
C MET A 1143 18.78 -16.88 22.85
N ALA A 1144 17.66 -17.29 23.47
CA ALA A 1144 17.36 -17.12 24.90
C ALA A 1144 17.49 -15.66 25.38
N LEU A 1145 17.21 -14.70 24.49
CA LEU A 1145 17.42 -13.27 24.72
C LEU A 1145 16.13 -12.56 25.13
N LEU A 1146 16.16 -11.88 26.27
CA LEU A 1146 15.12 -10.94 26.68
C LEU A 1146 15.37 -9.56 26.08
N THR A 1147 14.36 -9.01 25.40
CA THR A 1147 14.41 -7.71 24.71
C THR A 1147 13.34 -6.74 25.24
N THR A 1148 13.67 -5.44 25.25
CA THR A 1148 12.70 -4.36 25.52
C THR A 1148 12.31 -3.64 24.22
N LYS A 1149 11.07 -3.14 24.10
CA LYS A 1149 10.64 -2.40 22.89
C LYS A 1149 10.13 -0.97 23.12
N SER A 1150 10.75 -0.06 22.36
CA SER A 1150 10.20 1.17 21.76
C SER A 1150 10.06 2.47 22.57
N HIS A 1151 10.24 3.62 21.90
CA HIS A 1151 10.19 4.97 22.47
C HIS A 1151 9.67 5.97 21.41
N LEU A 1152 8.78 6.91 21.73
CA LEU A 1152 8.28 7.89 20.75
C LEU A 1152 9.23 9.08 20.63
N SER A 1153 9.69 9.39 19.41
CA SER A 1153 10.48 10.60 19.18
C SER A 1153 10.11 11.30 17.87
N LYS A 1154 10.61 12.53 17.68
CA LYS A 1154 10.50 13.28 16.42
C LYS A 1154 11.74 12.97 15.59
N ILE A 1155 11.55 12.27 14.48
CA ILE A 1155 12.64 11.70 13.68
C ILE A 1155 12.51 12.14 12.22
N MET A 1156 13.62 12.07 11.51
CA MET A 1156 13.74 12.39 10.09
C MET A 1156 13.48 11.12 9.28
N LEU A 1157 12.42 11.11 8.45
CA LEU A 1157 12.12 10.01 7.54
C LEU A 1157 12.68 10.34 6.14
N HIS A 1158 13.55 9.48 5.62
CA HIS A 1158 14.19 9.68 4.32
C HIS A 1158 13.31 9.10 3.20
N ILE A 1159 13.21 9.80 2.08
CA ILE A 1159 12.34 9.44 0.95
C ILE A 1159 13.11 9.49 -0.38
N ASN A 1160 13.13 8.35 -1.08
CA ASN A 1160 13.59 8.21 -2.46
C ASN A 1160 12.38 8.16 -3.42
N CYS A 1161 12.56 8.65 -4.64
CA CYS A 1161 11.74 8.23 -5.78
C CYS A 1161 12.30 6.92 -6.33
N LEU A 1162 11.42 6.00 -6.69
CA LEU A 1162 11.77 4.73 -7.29
C LEU A 1162 11.26 4.74 -8.74
N VAL A 1163 12.18 4.59 -9.70
CA VAL A 1163 11.83 4.49 -11.12
C VAL A 1163 11.28 3.09 -11.39
N ILE A 1164 9.96 2.95 -11.44
CA ILE A 1164 9.29 1.70 -11.84
C ILE A 1164 8.82 1.83 -13.28
N VAL A 1165 9.00 0.74 -14.03
CA VAL A 1165 8.62 0.54 -15.44
C VAL A 1165 7.54 -0.55 -15.53
#